data_AF-A0A7M3Z1V5-F1
#
_entry.id   AF-A0A7M3Z1V5-F1
#
_cell.length_a   1.000
_cell.length_b   1.000
_cell.length_c   1.000
_cell.angle_alpha   90.00
_cell.angle_beta   90.00
_cell.angle_gamma   90.00
#
_symmetry.space_group_name_H-M   'P 1'
#
loop_
_entity.id
_entity.type
_entity.pdbx_description
1 polymer ?
#
loop_
_entity_poly.entity_id
_entity_poly.type
_entity_poly.pdbx_seq_one_letter_code
_entity_poly.pdbx_strand_id
1 'polypeptide(L)'
;DYCPWDFGTSYRDRNGCLDSDADGASDPSGEGIFEWNATVHGADVWPFDPTQWKDSDGDGFGDNQSENATNPDRFPLRKAAANDTDDDGYADNWTALYNGSNAEGIQLDACPTEWGNSTRRSLSVYAYGCPDADGDGYTDAYVYDIDQDTGLRIDELGDAFPSEKTQSRDRDGDGFGDNPTGFEGDYCPDEAGVLNGTDGVGCRLIDVADNDGDGVINELDTLCPNTPAGESVNEQGCSQSELDDDDDGVKNNVDLCPNTPSGVAVDGDGCSNEQRTSDSDGDGLNDPLDDCPNTGAGQEVDENGCSQAQRDTDGDGLSDLDDACDDTPPGFPILANGCTDESALDTDLDGDGYSGVYTYDIDPVSGLHVNQTGDAFPSDATQWFDQDGDGYGDNPSPANNADDCPTETGTSSIDFLGCYDDGDGWRDENEPAALRGDPTQWKDSDFDGYGDNWGDPSWNATRDPSWPGQFVAGATNADFCPKTTPGLQVDEEGCHISERDSDLDGVMDDSDNCPNDPKGVDGYEDGCPYIPASGDGEEGLLGVDAGTIMLALGGFGVFLILTLVLVRVLRGDDDDDDDDDDYDDFFDDDEEEEESFLDRLDRKAVATPTRTQAAPERKAPARAKGPSGPGPTSPPGRASGGPPKRGTGGPPGRGPSKSPVAKQSAEPKKASRKKVVQGGDEPAGTKVRKAKIQVDLSIFEDWQTEDREAAVDWVVGAMGDDEEERTMLMQLQETGWTAEQSRAIFNLAKNKRS
;
A
#
# COMPACT_ATOMS: atom_id res chain seq x y z
N ASP A 1 -18.02 -47.63 -46.54
CA ASP A 1 -18.86 -48.48 -45.70
C ASP A 1 -17.95 -49.40 -44.91
N TYR A 2 -17.66 -48.96 -43.68
CA TYR A 2 -16.91 -49.69 -42.67
C TYR A 2 -17.84 -50.43 -41.68
N CYS A 3 -19.16 -50.21 -41.76
CA CYS A 3 -20.18 -50.86 -40.96
C CYS A 3 -21.22 -51.58 -41.85
N PRO A 4 -20.81 -52.55 -42.70
CA PRO A 4 -21.68 -53.12 -43.74
C PRO A 4 -22.93 -53.89 -43.24
N TRP A 5 -23.14 -53.97 -41.93
CA TRP A 5 -24.29 -54.62 -41.29
C TRP A 5 -25.22 -53.64 -40.54
N ASP A 6 -24.75 -52.42 -40.27
CA ASP A 6 -25.46 -51.39 -39.53
C ASP A 6 -25.67 -50.17 -40.42
N PHE A 7 -26.80 -49.48 -40.28
CA PHE A 7 -27.05 -48.28 -41.07
C PHE A 7 -26.34 -47.08 -40.44
N GLY A 8 -25.60 -46.32 -41.24
CA GLY A 8 -24.80 -45.20 -40.78
C GLY A 8 -24.63 -44.10 -41.82
N THR A 9 -24.40 -42.87 -41.35
CA THR A 9 -24.22 -41.66 -42.19
C THR A 9 -22.83 -41.05 -42.13
N SER A 10 -21.95 -41.53 -41.24
CA SER A 10 -20.61 -40.98 -41.06
C SER A 10 -19.81 -40.92 -42.37
N TYR A 11 -18.95 -39.91 -42.49
CA TYR A 11 -18.12 -39.69 -43.68
C TYR A 11 -16.73 -39.09 -43.41
N ARG A 12 -16.45 -38.61 -42.20
CA ARG A 12 -15.14 -38.05 -41.80
C ARG A 12 -14.12 -39.15 -41.47
N ASP A 13 -14.59 -40.23 -40.85
CA ASP A 13 -13.78 -41.32 -40.29
C ASP A 13 -14.16 -42.70 -40.90
N ARG A 14 -14.84 -43.60 -40.18
CA ARG A 14 -15.34 -44.89 -40.65
C ARG A 14 -16.57 -44.72 -41.54
N ASN A 15 -16.40 -44.18 -42.75
CA ASN A 15 -17.49 -43.90 -43.70
C ASN A 15 -18.60 -44.98 -43.72
N GLY A 16 -19.84 -44.59 -43.39
CA GLY A 16 -21.03 -45.46 -43.38
C GLY A 16 -21.35 -46.12 -42.05
N CYS A 17 -20.76 -45.67 -40.95
CA CYS A 17 -21.05 -46.11 -39.58
C CYS A 17 -22.05 -45.17 -38.88
N LEU A 18 -22.59 -45.64 -37.74
CA LEU A 18 -23.51 -44.84 -36.92
C LEU A 18 -22.86 -43.50 -36.55
N ASP A 19 -23.69 -42.47 -36.59
CA ASP A 19 -23.37 -41.05 -36.56
C ASP A 19 -24.65 -40.41 -36.01
N SER A 20 -24.68 -40.25 -34.69
CA SER A 20 -25.93 -40.04 -33.95
C SER A 20 -26.46 -38.60 -34.00
N ASP A 21 -25.60 -37.61 -34.26
CA ASP A 21 -25.97 -36.19 -34.40
C ASP A 21 -25.82 -35.62 -35.83
N ALA A 22 -25.21 -36.38 -36.74
CA ALA A 22 -25.03 -36.09 -38.16
C ALA A 22 -23.93 -35.05 -38.51
N ASP A 23 -22.91 -34.88 -37.66
CA ASP A 23 -21.74 -34.06 -38.01
C ASP A 23 -20.79 -34.73 -39.02
N GLY A 24 -20.87 -36.06 -39.12
CA GLY A 24 -20.10 -36.92 -40.02
C GLY A 24 -18.97 -37.76 -39.40
N ALA A 25 -18.67 -37.64 -38.10
CA ALA A 25 -17.85 -38.60 -37.37
C ALA A 25 -18.65 -39.89 -37.10
N SER A 26 -18.05 -40.89 -36.43
CA SER A 26 -18.76 -42.12 -36.09
C SER A 26 -18.67 -42.49 -34.61
N ASP A 27 -19.84 -42.84 -34.07
CA ASP A 27 -20.05 -43.22 -32.67
C ASP A 27 -19.04 -44.31 -32.22
N PRO A 28 -18.49 -44.20 -30.98
CA PRO A 28 -17.74 -45.26 -30.35
C PRO A 28 -18.50 -46.59 -30.35
N SER A 29 -17.85 -47.66 -30.82
CA SER A 29 -18.52 -48.94 -31.03
C SER A 29 -17.58 -50.14 -30.86
N GLY A 30 -18.01 -51.12 -30.05
CA GLY A 30 -17.35 -52.43 -29.91
C GLY A 30 -17.76 -53.46 -30.96
N GLU A 31 -18.67 -53.11 -31.88
CA GLU A 31 -19.19 -53.97 -32.94
C GLU A 31 -18.17 -54.08 -34.09
N GLY A 32 -17.29 -55.09 -34.04
CA GLY A 32 -16.28 -55.29 -35.07
C GLY A 32 -15.22 -56.35 -34.75
N ILE A 33 -14.14 -56.34 -35.54
CA ILE A 33 -12.90 -57.13 -35.27
C ILE A 33 -11.92 -56.42 -34.33
N PHE A 34 -12.14 -55.13 -34.07
CA PHE A 34 -11.41 -54.29 -33.13
C PHE A 34 -12.40 -53.30 -32.50
N GLU A 35 -12.13 -52.88 -31.26
CA GLU A 35 -12.88 -51.84 -30.56
C GLU A 35 -12.60 -50.48 -31.20
N TRP A 36 -13.63 -49.66 -31.44
CA TRP A 36 -13.50 -48.31 -31.96
C TRP A 36 -13.86 -47.31 -30.86
N ASN A 37 -12.84 -46.72 -30.24
CA ASN A 37 -12.97 -45.74 -29.17
C ASN A 37 -12.35 -44.41 -29.59
N ALA A 38 -12.70 -43.34 -28.88
CA ALA A 38 -12.20 -42.01 -29.22
C ALA A 38 -10.68 -41.91 -29.04
N THR A 39 -10.18 -42.30 -27.86
CA THR A 39 -8.78 -42.09 -27.43
C THR A 39 -7.72 -42.79 -28.29
N VAL A 40 -8.00 -43.96 -28.88
CA VAL A 40 -7.00 -44.73 -29.66
C VAL A 40 -7.31 -44.74 -31.15
N HIS A 41 -8.57 -44.58 -31.53
CA HIS A 41 -9.03 -44.81 -32.90
C HIS A 41 -9.67 -43.60 -33.57
N GLY A 42 -9.92 -42.51 -32.84
CA GLY A 42 -10.57 -41.31 -33.41
C GLY A 42 -12.04 -41.53 -33.71
N ALA A 43 -12.71 -42.35 -32.89
CA ALA A 43 -14.16 -42.29 -32.78
C ALA A 43 -14.60 -40.93 -32.25
N ASP A 44 -15.87 -40.60 -32.48
CA ASP A 44 -16.49 -39.41 -31.95
C ASP A 44 -16.43 -39.36 -30.42
N VAL A 45 -15.92 -38.25 -29.88
CA VAL A 45 -15.82 -37.98 -28.42
C VAL A 45 -17.18 -37.55 -27.86
N TRP A 46 -18.01 -36.85 -28.63
CA TRP A 46 -19.33 -36.35 -28.22
C TRP A 46 -20.44 -36.77 -29.21
N PRO A 47 -20.88 -38.05 -29.22
CA PRO A 47 -21.86 -38.60 -30.18
C PRO A 47 -23.29 -37.99 -30.18
N PHE A 48 -23.49 -36.88 -29.49
CA PHE A 48 -24.75 -36.14 -29.41
C PHE A 48 -24.55 -34.62 -29.54
N ASP A 49 -23.33 -34.14 -29.80
CA ASP A 49 -23.02 -32.73 -30.04
C ASP A 49 -22.53 -32.54 -31.49
N PRO A 50 -23.42 -32.12 -32.41
CA PRO A 50 -23.08 -32.01 -33.84
C PRO A 50 -22.07 -30.90 -34.17
N THR A 51 -21.49 -30.27 -33.15
CA THR A 51 -20.47 -29.24 -33.28
C THR A 51 -19.08 -29.72 -32.84
N GLN A 52 -18.95 -30.88 -32.20
CA GLN A 52 -17.67 -31.37 -31.66
C GLN A 52 -17.51 -32.88 -31.81
N TRP A 53 -16.45 -33.31 -32.52
CA TRP A 53 -16.18 -34.72 -32.79
C TRP A 53 -14.82 -35.23 -32.29
N LYS A 54 -13.95 -34.34 -31.81
CA LYS A 54 -12.54 -34.67 -31.53
C LYS A 54 -11.96 -33.81 -30.41
N ASP A 55 -11.24 -34.49 -29.53
CA ASP A 55 -10.44 -33.99 -28.43
C ASP A 55 -9.01 -34.52 -28.66
N SER A 56 -8.04 -33.62 -28.78
CA SER A 56 -6.66 -33.97 -29.19
C SER A 56 -5.74 -34.37 -28.04
N ASP A 57 -5.95 -33.83 -26.85
CA ASP A 57 -5.08 -34.04 -25.68
C ASP A 57 -5.82 -34.59 -24.45
N GLY A 58 -7.14 -34.74 -24.55
CA GLY A 58 -8.04 -35.42 -23.64
C GLY A 58 -8.56 -34.55 -22.50
N ASP A 59 -8.56 -33.22 -22.63
CA ASP A 59 -8.94 -32.30 -21.56
C ASP A 59 -10.47 -32.08 -21.41
N GLY A 60 -11.26 -32.56 -22.38
CA GLY A 60 -12.72 -32.40 -22.40
C GLY A 60 -13.23 -31.14 -23.12
N PHE A 61 -12.36 -30.39 -23.80
CA PHE A 61 -12.71 -29.31 -24.73
C PHE A 61 -12.50 -29.80 -26.18
N GLY A 62 -13.28 -29.27 -27.12
CA GLY A 62 -13.36 -29.84 -28.46
C GLY A 62 -12.61 -29.02 -29.52
N ASP A 63 -11.82 -29.70 -30.34
CA ASP A 63 -10.95 -29.14 -31.41
C ASP A 63 -11.64 -28.15 -32.38
N ASN A 64 -12.97 -28.18 -32.53
CA ASN A 64 -13.67 -27.41 -33.56
C ASN A 64 -13.92 -25.95 -33.14
N GLN A 65 -12.98 -25.07 -33.47
CA GLN A 65 -13.04 -23.62 -33.25
C GLN A 65 -14.06 -22.85 -34.15
N SER A 66 -15.22 -23.44 -34.44
CA SER A 66 -16.28 -22.73 -35.17
C SER A 66 -17.10 -21.86 -34.23
N GLU A 67 -17.51 -20.66 -34.68
CA GLU A 67 -18.22 -19.61 -33.90
C GLU A 67 -19.45 -20.08 -33.09
N ASN A 68 -20.07 -21.21 -33.46
CA ASN A 68 -21.22 -21.81 -32.76
C ASN A 68 -20.92 -23.20 -32.16
N ALA A 69 -19.65 -23.55 -31.95
CA ALA A 69 -19.30 -24.81 -31.31
C ALA A 69 -19.54 -24.78 -29.81
N THR A 70 -19.97 -25.91 -29.25
CA THR A 70 -20.00 -26.11 -27.81
C THR A 70 -18.57 -26.27 -27.30
N ASN A 71 -18.20 -25.51 -26.26
CA ASN A 71 -16.94 -25.67 -25.52
C ASN A 71 -15.68 -25.85 -26.41
N PRO A 72 -15.40 -24.93 -27.35
CA PRO A 72 -14.27 -25.04 -28.27
C PRO A 72 -12.94 -24.87 -27.53
N ASP A 73 -11.98 -25.72 -27.89
CA ASP A 73 -10.61 -25.64 -27.39
C ASP A 73 -9.78 -24.63 -28.22
N ARG A 74 -9.28 -23.59 -27.57
CA ARG A 74 -8.36 -22.61 -28.17
C ARG A 74 -6.91 -23.11 -28.21
N PHE A 75 -6.55 -24.08 -27.39
CA PHE A 75 -5.23 -24.73 -27.39
C PHE A 75 -5.27 -26.26 -27.62
N PRO A 76 -5.70 -26.78 -28.81
CA PRO A 76 -5.89 -28.22 -29.13
C PRO A 76 -4.69 -29.18 -29.05
N LEU A 77 -3.63 -28.85 -28.33
CA LEU A 77 -2.42 -29.65 -28.11
C LEU A 77 -1.86 -29.45 -26.68
N ARG A 78 -2.61 -28.79 -25.79
CA ARG A 78 -2.15 -28.18 -24.54
C ARG A 78 -3.16 -28.35 -23.39
N LYS A 79 -3.52 -29.60 -23.08
CA LYS A 79 -4.33 -30.11 -21.95
C LYS A 79 -4.48 -29.28 -20.66
N ALA A 80 -3.50 -28.45 -20.33
CA ALA A 80 -3.53 -27.53 -19.20
C ALA A 80 -4.43 -26.31 -19.43
N ALA A 81 -4.69 -25.88 -20.67
CA ALA A 81 -5.44 -24.67 -21.01
C ALA A 81 -6.38 -24.94 -22.19
N ALA A 82 -7.56 -24.32 -22.19
CA ALA A 82 -8.55 -24.49 -23.25
C ALA A 82 -9.31 -23.22 -23.63
N ASN A 83 -9.49 -22.29 -22.68
CA ASN A 83 -10.17 -21.02 -22.91
C ASN A 83 -9.17 -19.90 -23.15
N ASP A 84 -9.49 -19.07 -24.12
CA ASP A 84 -8.85 -17.82 -24.52
C ASP A 84 -10.04 -16.99 -25.03
N THR A 85 -10.42 -15.95 -24.30
CA THR A 85 -11.71 -15.26 -24.52
C THR A 85 -11.63 -14.16 -25.57
N ASP A 86 -10.45 -13.59 -25.85
CA ASP A 86 -10.25 -12.48 -26.78
C ASP A 86 -9.37 -12.76 -28.02
N ASP A 87 -8.91 -14.01 -28.19
CA ASP A 87 -8.06 -14.52 -29.28
C ASP A 87 -6.64 -13.92 -29.33
N ASP A 88 -6.05 -13.56 -28.18
CA ASP A 88 -4.67 -13.06 -28.10
C ASP A 88 -3.60 -14.17 -28.02
N GLY A 89 -3.98 -15.37 -27.59
CA GLY A 89 -3.12 -16.55 -27.47
C GLY A 89 -2.54 -16.82 -26.07
N TYR A 90 -2.96 -16.05 -25.06
CA TYR A 90 -2.80 -16.36 -23.64
C TYR A 90 -4.06 -17.06 -23.10
N ALA A 91 -3.92 -17.81 -22.01
CA ALA A 91 -5.00 -18.68 -21.53
C ALA A 91 -5.70 -18.08 -20.31
N ASP A 92 -7.03 -17.87 -20.35
CA ASP A 92 -7.80 -17.31 -19.23
C ASP A 92 -7.58 -18.07 -17.91
N ASN A 93 -7.48 -19.40 -17.98
CA ASN A 93 -7.36 -20.27 -16.81
C ASN A 93 -6.79 -21.65 -17.13
N TRP A 94 -6.38 -22.36 -16.06
CA TRP A 94 -6.04 -23.77 -16.11
C TRP A 94 -7.31 -24.64 -16.17
N THR A 95 -7.28 -25.70 -16.97
CA THR A 95 -8.37 -26.68 -17.06
C THR A 95 -8.49 -27.50 -15.77
N ALA A 96 -9.67 -28.07 -15.52
CA ALA A 96 -9.92 -28.94 -14.36
C ALA A 96 -9.12 -30.27 -14.36
N LEU A 97 -8.32 -30.53 -15.40
CA LEU A 97 -7.43 -31.69 -15.50
C LEU A 97 -5.94 -31.31 -15.39
N TYR A 98 -5.65 -30.05 -15.06
CA TYR A 98 -4.33 -29.58 -14.68
C TYR A 98 -3.86 -30.20 -13.36
N ASN A 99 -2.59 -30.65 -13.33
CA ASN A 99 -1.96 -31.23 -12.15
C ASN A 99 -0.52 -30.73 -11.94
N GLY A 100 -0.18 -29.58 -12.51
CA GLY A 100 1.17 -29.01 -12.52
C GLY A 100 2.13 -29.59 -13.58
N SER A 101 1.93 -30.83 -14.04
CA SER A 101 2.90 -31.52 -14.92
C SER A 101 2.78 -31.17 -16.42
N ASN A 102 1.74 -30.42 -16.81
CA ASN A 102 1.41 -30.05 -18.19
C ASN A 102 1.53 -28.54 -18.47
N ALA A 103 2.11 -27.76 -17.55
CA ALA A 103 2.23 -26.29 -17.61
C ALA A 103 3.25 -25.75 -18.63
N GLU A 104 4.09 -26.60 -19.24
CA GLU A 104 5.33 -26.17 -19.90
C GLU A 104 5.13 -25.13 -21.02
N GLY A 105 5.44 -23.87 -20.72
CA GLY A 105 5.37 -22.75 -21.67
C GLY A 105 3.95 -22.31 -22.01
N ILE A 106 3.03 -22.41 -21.06
CA ILE A 106 1.73 -21.72 -21.08
C ILE A 106 1.79 -20.61 -20.04
N GLN A 107 1.34 -19.42 -20.41
CA GLN A 107 1.20 -18.26 -19.55
C GLN A 107 -0.30 -18.00 -19.41
N LEU A 108 -0.77 -17.82 -18.17
CA LEU A 108 -2.14 -17.38 -17.96
C LEU A 108 -2.26 -15.93 -18.37
N ASP A 109 -3.41 -15.60 -18.96
CA ASP A 109 -3.79 -14.25 -19.27
C ASP A 109 -4.20 -13.49 -18.00
N ALA A 110 -3.70 -12.27 -17.88
CA ALA A 110 -3.99 -11.32 -16.82
C ALA A 110 -5.12 -10.36 -17.18
N CYS A 111 -5.43 -10.21 -18.47
CA CYS A 111 -6.50 -9.39 -19.01
C CYS A 111 -7.50 -10.20 -19.89
N PRO A 112 -8.16 -11.28 -19.38
CA PRO A 112 -8.96 -12.25 -20.18
C PRO A 112 -10.12 -11.74 -21.05
N THR A 113 -10.32 -10.44 -21.17
CA THR A 113 -11.36 -9.84 -22.02
C THR A 113 -10.84 -8.69 -22.89
N GLU A 114 -9.54 -8.40 -22.83
CA GLU A 114 -8.91 -7.23 -23.45
C GLU A 114 -7.59 -7.60 -24.16
N TRP A 115 -7.74 -8.05 -25.42
CA TRP A 115 -6.66 -8.50 -26.30
C TRP A 115 -5.32 -7.79 -26.07
N GLY A 116 -4.30 -8.56 -25.71
CA GLY A 116 -2.98 -8.04 -25.40
C GLY A 116 -1.82 -8.67 -26.16
N ASN A 117 -0.63 -8.23 -25.80
CA ASN A 117 0.64 -8.78 -26.30
C ASN A 117 1.82 -8.55 -25.35
N SER A 118 1.56 -8.18 -24.10
CA SER A 118 2.59 -8.08 -23.06
C SER A 118 3.25 -9.44 -22.81
N THR A 119 4.58 -9.43 -22.66
CA THR A 119 5.43 -10.64 -22.64
C THR A 119 6.32 -10.77 -21.40
N ARG A 120 6.15 -9.89 -20.41
CA ARG A 120 6.92 -9.90 -19.17
C ARG A 120 6.01 -10.23 -17.98
N ARG A 121 6.54 -11.05 -17.08
CA ARG A 121 6.04 -11.18 -15.72
C ARG A 121 6.68 -10.07 -14.91
N SER A 122 5.89 -9.11 -14.44
CA SER A 122 6.36 -8.26 -13.33
C SER A 122 6.25 -9.06 -12.04
N LEU A 123 7.07 -8.74 -11.03
CA LEU A 123 7.50 -9.75 -10.04
C LEU A 123 6.41 -10.29 -9.11
N SER A 124 5.31 -9.54 -8.91
CA SER A 124 4.14 -9.91 -8.09
C SER A 124 2.87 -10.15 -8.91
N VAL A 125 2.71 -9.52 -10.08
CA VAL A 125 1.50 -9.59 -10.91
C VAL A 125 1.77 -10.34 -12.21
N TYR A 126 1.01 -11.41 -12.47
CA TYR A 126 0.91 -11.97 -13.81
C TYR A 126 0.35 -10.86 -14.71
N ALA A 127 1.10 -10.46 -15.74
CA ALA A 127 0.75 -9.34 -16.61
C ALA A 127 0.88 -9.72 -18.10
N TYR A 128 0.76 -11.01 -18.40
CA TYR A 128 0.73 -11.55 -19.77
C TYR A 128 -0.66 -11.38 -20.38
N GLY A 129 -0.75 -11.17 -21.69
CA GLY A 129 -2.03 -11.02 -22.40
C GLY A 129 -2.74 -9.68 -22.16
N CYS A 130 -2.06 -8.70 -21.56
CA CYS A 130 -2.57 -7.35 -21.43
C CYS A 130 -2.09 -6.43 -22.57
N PRO A 131 -2.78 -5.30 -22.81
CA PRO A 131 -2.37 -4.27 -23.76
C PRO A 131 -0.93 -3.78 -23.52
N ASP A 132 -0.15 -3.73 -24.59
CA ASP A 132 1.26 -3.28 -24.65
C ASP A 132 1.42 -2.49 -25.95
N ALA A 133 1.18 -1.17 -25.88
CA ALA A 133 0.92 -0.32 -27.03
C ALA A 133 2.14 -0.05 -27.92
N ASP A 134 3.35 -0.20 -27.39
CA ASP A 134 4.58 -0.10 -28.20
C ASP A 134 5.33 -1.43 -28.40
N GLY A 135 4.97 -2.47 -27.64
CA GLY A 135 5.45 -3.85 -27.77
C GLY A 135 6.75 -4.14 -27.01
N ASP A 136 7.04 -3.43 -25.93
CA ASP A 136 8.29 -3.57 -25.16
C ASP A 136 8.25 -4.81 -24.25
N GLY A 137 7.05 -5.28 -23.95
CA GLY A 137 6.72 -6.46 -23.17
C GLY A 137 6.13 -6.16 -21.78
N TYR A 138 6.19 -4.93 -21.28
CA TYR A 138 5.38 -4.46 -20.15
C TYR A 138 3.94 -4.17 -20.60
N THR A 139 3.02 -3.95 -19.66
CA THR A 139 1.62 -3.61 -19.93
C THR A 139 1.40 -2.12 -19.75
N ASP A 140 0.52 -1.51 -20.54
CA ASP A 140 0.13 -0.09 -20.48
C ASP A 140 -0.42 0.31 -19.09
N ALA A 141 -0.85 -0.66 -18.28
CA ALA A 141 -1.31 -0.46 -16.91
C ALA A 141 -0.11 -0.36 -15.95
N TYR A 142 0.22 0.87 -15.55
CA TYR A 142 1.30 1.18 -14.61
C TYR A 142 0.77 1.38 -13.18
N VAL A 143 1.36 0.65 -12.23
CA VAL A 143 1.05 0.67 -10.79
C VAL A 143 2.37 0.69 -10.02
N TYR A 144 2.42 1.43 -8.93
CA TYR A 144 3.61 1.61 -8.09
C TYR A 144 3.17 2.01 -6.67
N ASP A 145 3.98 1.68 -5.69
CA ASP A 145 3.88 2.21 -4.33
C ASP A 145 4.78 3.44 -4.19
N ILE A 146 4.53 4.30 -3.20
CA ILE A 146 5.40 5.45 -2.89
C ILE A 146 6.13 5.17 -1.56
N ASP A 147 7.45 5.25 -1.60
CA ASP A 147 8.31 5.19 -0.42
C ASP A 147 8.13 6.46 0.41
N GLN A 148 7.62 6.34 1.64
CA GLN A 148 7.24 7.48 2.47
C GLN A 148 8.44 8.30 2.99
N ASP A 149 9.63 7.71 3.07
CA ASP A 149 10.84 8.40 3.53
C ASP A 149 11.51 9.21 2.42
N THR A 150 11.43 8.73 1.17
CA THR A 150 12.14 9.32 0.01
C THR A 150 11.23 9.98 -1.02
N GLY A 151 9.92 9.69 -1.00
CA GLY A 151 8.96 10.14 -2.01
C GLY A 151 9.09 9.46 -3.38
N LEU A 152 9.97 8.46 -3.50
CA LEU A 152 10.25 7.76 -4.75
C LEU A 152 9.26 6.63 -4.99
N ARG A 153 9.01 6.33 -6.27
CA ARG A 153 8.23 5.16 -6.68
C ARG A 153 9.02 3.89 -6.38
N ILE A 154 8.35 2.93 -5.77
CA ILE A 154 8.86 1.59 -5.47
C ILE A 154 7.88 0.54 -5.99
N ASP A 155 8.35 -0.70 -6.10
CA ASP A 155 7.59 -1.85 -6.61
C ASP A 155 6.82 -1.59 -7.91
N GLU A 156 7.43 -0.83 -8.82
CA GLU A 156 6.88 -0.47 -10.13
C GLU A 156 6.51 -1.69 -10.99
N LEU A 157 5.24 -1.79 -11.35
CA LEU A 157 4.65 -2.81 -12.22
C LEU A 157 4.04 -2.14 -13.46
N GLY A 158 4.31 -2.68 -14.65
CA GLY A 158 3.78 -2.15 -15.91
C GLY A 158 4.75 -1.19 -16.61
N ASP A 159 4.21 -0.31 -17.44
CA ASP A 159 4.95 0.62 -18.28
C ASP A 159 4.63 2.09 -17.94
N ALA A 160 5.58 2.80 -17.32
CA ALA A 160 5.45 4.24 -17.08
C ALA A 160 5.35 5.08 -18.37
N PHE A 161 5.78 4.54 -19.52
CA PHE A 161 5.83 5.23 -20.81
C PHE A 161 5.17 4.42 -21.96
N PRO A 162 3.82 4.20 -21.97
CA PRO A 162 3.07 3.36 -22.94
C PRO A 162 3.10 3.79 -24.43
N SER A 163 4.07 4.59 -24.83
CA SER A 163 4.29 5.00 -26.23
C SER A 163 5.78 5.15 -26.61
N GLU A 164 6.72 4.83 -25.69
CA GLU A 164 8.16 5.00 -25.91
C GLU A 164 8.98 3.83 -25.32
N LYS A 165 8.83 2.67 -25.97
CA LYS A 165 9.60 1.41 -25.99
C LYS A 165 10.97 1.34 -25.32
N THR A 166 11.70 2.43 -25.34
CA THR A 166 13.04 2.48 -24.74
C THR A 166 13.04 2.84 -23.26
N GLN A 167 11.87 3.20 -22.71
CA GLN A 167 11.59 3.46 -21.30
C GLN A 167 10.48 2.55 -20.79
N SER A 168 10.44 2.32 -19.47
CA SER A 168 9.32 1.61 -18.81
C SER A 168 9.16 1.92 -17.31
N ARG A 169 10.07 2.72 -16.72
CA ARG A 169 10.13 3.06 -15.30
C ARG A 169 10.48 4.55 -15.16
N ASP A 170 9.96 5.16 -14.11
CA ASP A 170 10.00 6.60 -13.82
C ASP A 170 10.11 6.80 -12.31
N ARG A 171 11.26 6.44 -11.73
CA ARG A 171 11.39 6.19 -10.29
C ARG A 171 11.15 7.43 -9.42
N ASP A 172 11.57 8.61 -9.85
CA ASP A 172 11.27 9.86 -9.14
C ASP A 172 9.98 10.55 -9.63
N GLY A 173 9.42 10.08 -10.74
CA GLY A 173 8.16 10.55 -11.29
C GLY A 173 8.23 11.88 -12.03
N ASP A 174 9.43 12.33 -12.43
CA ASP A 174 9.62 13.61 -13.12
C ASP A 174 9.26 13.58 -14.62
N GLY A 175 9.05 12.37 -15.16
CA GLY A 175 8.66 12.12 -16.55
C GLY A 175 9.83 11.87 -17.51
N PHE A 176 11.05 11.63 -17.01
CA PHE A 176 12.19 11.13 -17.79
C PHE A 176 12.56 9.72 -17.33
N GLY A 177 12.39 8.72 -18.20
CA GLY A 177 12.52 7.33 -17.78
C GLY A 177 13.93 6.86 -17.43
N ASP A 178 14.01 5.98 -16.42
CA ASP A 178 15.23 5.48 -15.75
C ASP A 178 16.29 4.88 -16.67
N ASN A 179 15.97 4.47 -17.91
CA ASN A 179 16.95 3.84 -18.79
C ASN A 179 17.84 4.91 -19.43
N PRO A 180 19.13 5.05 -19.03
CA PRO A 180 20.00 6.11 -19.53
C PRO A 180 20.45 5.89 -21.00
N THR A 181 19.99 4.80 -21.62
CA THR A 181 20.19 4.51 -23.06
C THR A 181 18.92 4.67 -23.89
N GLY A 182 17.79 5.02 -23.25
CA GLY A 182 16.51 5.27 -23.89
C GLY A 182 16.35 6.67 -24.48
N PHE A 183 15.15 6.98 -24.95
CA PHE A 183 14.75 8.30 -25.39
C PHE A 183 14.60 9.22 -24.18
N GLU A 184 15.25 10.38 -24.23
CA GLU A 184 15.29 11.40 -23.16
C GLU A 184 15.48 10.79 -21.76
N GLY A 185 16.27 9.72 -21.68
CA GLY A 185 16.48 8.97 -20.46
C GLY A 185 17.23 9.75 -19.41
N ASP A 186 16.80 9.54 -18.18
CA ASP A 186 17.27 10.28 -17.04
C ASP A 186 18.70 9.88 -16.63
N TYR A 187 19.41 10.87 -16.11
CA TYR A 187 20.75 10.81 -15.57
C TYR A 187 20.77 10.80 -14.03
N CYS A 188 19.65 11.09 -13.37
CA CYS A 188 19.50 11.21 -11.92
C CYS A 188 18.24 10.50 -11.35
N PRO A 189 18.04 9.16 -11.50
CA PRO A 189 16.72 8.49 -11.35
C PRO A 189 16.11 8.45 -9.95
N ASP A 190 16.70 9.17 -9.01
CA ASP A 190 16.34 9.27 -7.61
C ASP A 190 16.11 10.75 -7.21
N GLU A 191 16.13 11.71 -8.15
CA GLU A 191 16.12 13.17 -7.91
C GLU A 191 15.40 13.97 -9.00
N ALA A 192 14.08 14.14 -8.85
CA ALA A 192 13.20 14.78 -9.84
C ALA A 192 13.74 16.12 -10.38
N GLY A 193 13.81 16.24 -11.71
CA GLY A 193 14.41 17.38 -12.39
C GLY A 193 13.77 17.75 -13.72
N VAL A 194 14.62 18.06 -14.72
CA VAL A 194 14.17 18.72 -15.96
C VAL A 194 15.01 18.37 -17.20
N LEU A 195 14.41 18.51 -18.38
CA LEU A 195 15.03 18.27 -19.70
C LEU A 195 16.36 19.02 -19.96
N ASN A 196 16.67 20.07 -19.19
CA ASN A 196 17.95 20.79 -19.26
C ASN A 196 18.54 20.96 -17.85
N GLY A 197 18.56 19.89 -17.06
CA GLY A 197 19.23 19.82 -15.77
C GLY A 197 20.72 20.12 -15.88
N THR A 198 21.34 20.40 -14.75
CA THR A 198 22.74 20.85 -14.73
C THR A 198 23.70 19.73 -15.11
N ASP A 199 23.43 18.50 -14.64
CA ASP A 199 24.25 17.32 -14.88
C ASP A 199 23.67 16.34 -15.92
N GLY A 200 22.43 16.55 -16.37
CA GLY A 200 21.78 15.70 -17.37
C GLY A 200 20.35 16.11 -17.72
N VAL A 201 19.70 15.31 -18.56
CA VAL A 201 18.22 15.25 -18.63
C VAL A 201 17.73 14.58 -17.35
N GLY A 202 16.59 15.04 -16.81
CA GLY A 202 15.97 14.58 -15.54
C GLY A 202 16.72 14.95 -14.26
N CYS A 203 17.96 15.43 -14.33
CA CYS A 203 18.61 16.02 -13.16
C CYS A 203 18.05 17.40 -12.76
N ARG A 204 18.10 17.72 -11.46
CA ARG A 204 17.81 19.05 -10.91
C ARG A 204 18.71 20.17 -11.50
N LEU A 205 18.19 21.41 -11.48
CA LEU A 205 18.90 22.59 -11.99
C LEU A 205 19.75 23.26 -10.89
N ILE A 206 20.92 22.69 -10.59
CA ILE A 206 21.90 23.26 -9.67
C ILE A 206 22.57 24.48 -10.31
N ASP A 207 22.59 25.65 -9.66
CA ASP A 207 23.48 26.73 -10.10
C ASP A 207 24.92 26.29 -9.81
N VAL A 208 25.77 26.19 -10.84
CA VAL A 208 27.14 25.61 -10.82
C VAL A 208 28.16 26.38 -9.97
N ALA A 209 27.67 27.23 -9.07
CA ALA A 209 28.39 28.03 -8.10
C ALA A 209 27.96 27.71 -6.66
N ASP A 210 27.23 26.62 -6.40
CA ASP A 210 26.90 26.03 -5.09
C ASP A 210 27.57 24.63 -5.03
N ASN A 211 28.29 24.30 -3.94
CA ASN A 211 29.17 23.11 -3.86
C ASN A 211 28.63 21.98 -2.98
N ASP A 212 27.92 22.34 -1.91
CA ASP A 212 27.30 21.46 -0.91
C ASP A 212 25.77 21.39 -1.07
N GLY A 213 25.18 22.31 -1.85
CA GLY A 213 23.79 22.22 -2.30
C GLY A 213 22.78 22.77 -1.30
N ASP A 214 23.24 23.61 -0.36
CA ASP A 214 22.43 24.21 0.72
C ASP A 214 21.56 25.39 0.23
N GLY A 215 21.74 25.82 -1.03
CA GLY A 215 21.04 26.95 -1.65
C GLY A 215 21.80 28.29 -1.58
N VAL A 216 22.99 28.31 -0.99
CA VAL A 216 23.86 29.48 -0.87
C VAL A 216 25.11 29.29 -1.75
N ILE A 217 25.23 30.10 -2.79
CA ILE A 217 26.41 30.03 -3.69
C ILE A 217 27.73 30.26 -2.92
N ASN A 218 28.79 29.54 -3.30
CA ASN A 218 30.19 29.59 -2.83
C ASN A 218 30.82 31.00 -2.75
N GLU A 219 30.23 32.05 -3.35
CA GLU A 219 30.69 33.43 -3.20
C GLU A 219 30.10 34.13 -1.96
N LEU A 220 29.03 33.57 -1.38
CA LEU A 220 28.29 34.04 -0.21
C LEU A 220 28.44 33.07 0.96
N ASP A 221 28.33 31.76 0.69
CA ASP A 221 28.82 30.72 1.58
C ASP A 221 30.34 30.87 1.69
N THR A 222 30.74 31.32 2.89
CA THR A 222 32.14 31.60 3.21
C THR A 222 32.50 31.18 4.64
N LEU A 223 31.52 30.67 5.38
CA LEU A 223 31.65 30.28 6.78
C LEU A 223 31.47 28.77 6.95
N CYS A 224 30.54 28.15 6.22
CA CYS A 224 30.23 26.72 6.31
C CYS A 224 30.13 26.04 4.91
N PRO A 225 31.24 25.92 4.16
CA PRO A 225 31.21 25.46 2.76
C PRO A 225 31.12 23.94 2.57
N ASN A 226 30.54 23.23 3.55
CA ASN A 226 30.29 21.78 3.52
C ASN A 226 29.07 21.41 4.40
N THR A 227 28.02 22.24 4.40
CA THR A 227 26.86 22.07 5.28
C THR A 227 26.12 20.76 4.97
N PRO A 228 25.60 20.01 5.96
CA PRO A 228 24.87 18.78 5.70
C PRO A 228 23.63 19.00 4.82
N ALA A 229 23.48 18.17 3.79
CA ALA A 229 22.36 18.28 2.85
C ALA A 229 21.01 18.12 3.56
N GLY A 230 20.05 18.99 3.22
CA GLY A 230 18.71 19.02 3.81
C GLY A 230 18.57 19.91 5.05
N GLU A 231 19.66 20.41 5.63
CA GLU A 231 19.59 21.35 6.76
C GLU A 231 19.28 22.79 6.29
N SER A 232 18.52 23.54 7.08
CA SER A 232 18.22 24.95 6.79
C SER A 232 19.37 25.87 7.19
N VAL A 233 19.81 26.72 6.26
CA VAL A 233 21.02 27.55 6.40
C VAL A 233 20.72 29.04 6.51
N ASN A 234 21.66 29.77 7.11
CA ASN A 234 21.62 31.22 7.22
C ASN A 234 22.24 31.92 5.97
N GLU A 235 22.26 33.27 5.96
CA GLU A 235 22.81 34.08 4.83
C GLU A 235 24.31 33.82 4.52
N GLN A 236 25.00 33.01 5.32
CA GLN A 236 26.45 32.72 5.23
C GLN A 236 26.74 31.22 4.98
N GLY A 237 25.71 30.41 4.69
CA GLY A 237 25.79 28.98 4.42
C GLY A 237 25.69 28.07 5.66
N CYS A 238 25.66 28.61 6.89
CA CYS A 238 25.70 27.76 8.09
C CYS A 238 24.32 27.34 8.58
N SER A 239 24.16 26.06 8.89
CA SER A 239 23.05 25.52 9.67
C SER A 239 23.31 25.60 11.19
N GLN A 240 22.32 25.24 12.00
CA GLN A 240 22.45 25.18 13.46
C GLN A 240 23.31 24.01 13.96
N SER A 241 23.65 23.02 13.12
CA SER A 241 24.53 21.91 13.51
C SER A 241 26.01 22.29 13.49
N GLU A 242 26.36 23.37 12.80
CA GLU A 242 27.74 23.86 12.69
C GLU A 242 28.04 25.10 13.53
N LEU A 243 27.00 25.85 13.93
CA LEU A 243 27.11 27.03 14.80
C LEU A 243 27.24 26.64 16.29
N ASP A 244 27.95 27.50 17.02
CA ASP A 244 28.26 27.43 18.46
C ASP A 244 28.33 28.91 18.90
N ASP A 245 27.20 29.43 19.37
CA ASP A 245 26.99 30.88 19.53
C ASP A 245 27.66 31.46 20.79
N ASP A 246 28.01 30.63 21.79
CA ASP A 246 28.63 31.05 23.05
C ASP A 246 30.09 30.57 23.27
N ASP A 247 30.65 29.82 22.32
CA ASP A 247 32.00 29.23 22.32
C ASP A 247 32.24 28.25 23.50
N ASP A 248 31.23 27.50 23.95
CA ASP A 248 31.39 26.46 24.99
C ASP A 248 31.87 25.09 24.47
N GLY A 249 31.63 24.81 23.18
CA GLY A 249 32.01 23.57 22.49
C GLY A 249 30.86 22.61 22.16
N VAL A 250 29.62 22.93 22.52
CA VAL A 250 28.38 22.27 22.06
C VAL A 250 27.77 23.08 20.92
N LYS A 251 27.02 22.43 20.03
CA LYS A 251 26.45 23.05 18.82
C LYS A 251 25.03 23.52 19.06
N ASN A 252 24.61 24.61 18.40
CA ASN A 252 23.31 25.23 18.67
C ASN A 252 22.11 24.26 18.55
N ASN A 253 22.16 23.27 17.65
CA ASN A 253 21.13 22.23 17.54
C ASN A 253 21.15 21.20 18.71
N VAL A 254 22.33 21.07 19.32
CA VAL A 254 22.78 20.31 20.50
C VAL A 254 22.50 20.86 21.89
N ASP A 255 22.45 22.19 21.93
CA ASP A 255 22.77 22.99 23.10
C ASP A 255 21.51 23.47 23.79
N LEU A 256 21.31 22.98 25.02
CA LEU A 256 20.19 23.34 25.88
C LEU A 256 20.43 24.67 26.61
N CYS A 257 21.67 25.17 26.60
CA CYS A 257 22.14 26.31 27.38
C CYS A 257 22.89 27.36 26.52
N PRO A 258 22.28 27.96 25.46
CA PRO A 258 22.92 28.80 24.43
C PRO A 258 23.43 30.19 24.87
N ASN A 259 23.72 30.36 26.17
CA ASN A 259 24.30 31.56 26.78
C ASN A 259 25.24 31.19 27.95
N THR A 260 25.81 29.98 27.93
CA THR A 260 26.77 29.52 28.93
C THR A 260 28.01 30.42 28.95
N PRO A 261 28.48 30.90 30.13
CA PRO A 261 29.64 31.78 30.17
C PRO A 261 30.93 31.11 29.67
N SER A 262 31.39 31.52 28.47
CA SER A 262 32.59 31.01 27.81
C SER A 262 33.79 30.77 28.76
N GLY A 263 34.32 29.55 28.71
CA GLY A 263 35.43 29.07 29.55
C GLY A 263 35.03 28.48 30.90
N VAL A 264 33.74 28.32 31.18
CA VAL A 264 33.20 27.42 32.22
C VAL A 264 33.23 25.97 31.71
N ALA A 265 33.17 24.99 32.61
CA ALA A 265 33.09 23.58 32.23
C ALA A 265 31.63 23.14 32.15
N VAL A 266 31.24 22.64 30.98
CA VAL A 266 29.87 22.22 30.63
C VAL A 266 29.75 20.70 30.56
N ASP A 267 28.52 20.22 30.51
CA ASP A 267 28.22 18.80 30.31
C ASP A 267 27.96 18.46 28.82
N GLY A 268 27.16 17.44 28.53
CA GLY A 268 26.91 17.00 27.15
C GLY A 268 25.95 17.91 26.37
N ASP A 269 25.16 18.71 27.08
CA ASP A 269 24.04 19.49 26.53
C ASP A 269 24.32 21.01 26.66
N GLY A 270 25.60 21.41 26.70
CA GLY A 270 26.07 22.81 26.83
C GLY A 270 25.88 23.44 28.22
N CYS A 271 25.22 22.76 29.14
CA CYS A 271 24.91 23.36 30.43
C CYS A 271 26.07 23.27 31.45
N SER A 272 26.36 24.39 32.14
CA SER A 272 27.22 24.36 33.33
C SER A 272 26.51 23.77 34.57
N ASN A 273 27.28 23.30 35.56
CA ASN A 273 26.73 22.79 36.83
C ASN A 273 25.90 23.86 37.56
N GLU A 274 26.27 25.13 37.46
CA GLU A 274 25.54 26.25 38.01
C GLU A 274 24.19 26.48 37.30
N GLN A 275 24.13 26.37 35.96
CA GLN A 275 22.87 26.44 35.20
C GLN A 275 21.94 25.25 35.53
N ARG A 276 22.47 24.01 35.54
CA ARG A 276 21.71 22.79 35.90
C ARG A 276 21.15 22.79 37.33
N THR A 277 21.58 23.70 38.20
CA THR A 277 21.11 23.80 39.60
C THR A 277 20.53 25.18 39.94
N SER A 278 20.33 26.02 38.93
CA SER A 278 19.53 27.24 39.03
C SER A 278 18.07 26.89 38.82
N ASP A 279 17.23 27.37 39.73
CA ASP A 279 15.77 27.23 39.75
C ASP A 279 15.31 28.62 40.23
N SER A 280 14.94 29.46 39.26
CA SER A 280 14.86 30.91 39.43
C SER A 280 13.56 31.38 40.10
N ASP A 281 12.48 30.62 39.99
CA ASP A 281 11.19 30.90 40.64
C ASP A 281 10.78 29.91 41.74
N GLY A 282 11.39 28.72 41.79
CA GLY A 282 11.22 27.72 42.85
C GLY A 282 10.12 26.70 42.60
N ASP A 283 9.71 26.45 41.35
CA ASP A 283 8.62 25.54 41.02
C ASP A 283 9.00 24.05 41.08
N GLY A 284 10.29 23.72 40.86
CA GLY A 284 10.85 22.37 40.91
C GLY A 284 11.54 21.89 39.63
N LEU A 285 11.38 22.61 38.52
CA LEU A 285 12.25 22.50 37.35
C LEU A 285 13.50 23.37 37.56
N ASN A 286 14.51 23.20 36.70
CA ASN A 286 15.69 24.05 36.67
C ASN A 286 15.66 24.90 35.40
N ASP A 287 16.22 26.11 35.45
CA ASP A 287 16.13 27.11 34.37
C ASP A 287 16.41 26.58 32.94
N PRO A 288 17.26 25.54 32.70
CA PRO A 288 17.45 24.94 31.37
C PRO A 288 16.43 23.87 30.93
N LEU A 289 15.55 23.40 31.81
CA LEU A 289 14.46 22.44 31.50
C LEU A 289 13.07 23.06 31.79
N ASP A 290 13.01 24.38 31.87
CA ASP A 290 11.84 25.17 32.20
C ASP A 290 11.62 26.16 31.05
N ASP A 291 10.49 26.04 30.36
CA ASP A 291 10.12 26.94 29.26
C ASP A 291 9.75 28.34 29.77
N CYS A 292 9.49 28.45 31.08
CA CYS A 292 9.03 29.64 31.78
C CYS A 292 9.83 29.99 33.05
N PRO A 293 11.19 30.18 33.04
CA PRO A 293 12.08 30.28 34.23
C PRO A 293 11.87 31.46 35.21
N ASN A 294 10.78 32.20 35.09
CA ASN A 294 10.43 33.36 35.90
C ASN A 294 8.93 33.40 36.21
N THR A 295 8.28 32.23 36.29
CA THR A 295 6.90 32.07 36.70
C THR A 295 6.66 32.68 38.09
N GLY A 296 5.42 33.13 38.34
CA GLY A 296 5.08 33.81 39.58
C GLY A 296 5.14 32.86 40.78
N ALA A 297 6.18 32.96 41.63
CA ALA A 297 6.40 32.09 42.80
C ALA A 297 5.10 31.68 43.55
N GLY A 298 4.75 30.40 43.43
CA GLY A 298 3.53 29.81 44.00
C GLY A 298 2.27 29.87 43.12
N GLN A 299 2.39 30.11 41.81
CA GLN A 299 1.39 29.66 40.83
C GLN A 299 1.43 28.13 40.71
N GLU A 300 0.37 27.56 40.12
CA GLU A 300 0.39 26.18 39.63
C GLU A 300 0.94 26.21 38.19
N VAL A 301 1.86 25.29 37.90
CA VAL A 301 2.58 25.12 36.63
C VAL A 301 2.29 23.74 36.07
N ASP A 302 2.55 23.55 34.78
CA ASP A 302 2.50 22.25 34.11
C ASP A 302 3.87 21.54 34.10
N GLU A 303 4.03 20.55 33.22
CA GLU A 303 5.22 19.72 33.11
C GLU A 303 6.44 20.49 32.54
N ASN A 304 6.23 21.69 31.99
CA ASN A 304 7.23 22.55 31.37
C ASN A 304 7.55 23.83 32.19
N GLY A 305 6.96 23.98 33.39
CA GLY A 305 7.19 25.13 34.29
C GLY A 305 6.32 26.36 33.99
N CYS A 306 5.44 26.27 33.00
CA CYS A 306 4.59 27.39 32.60
C CYS A 306 3.26 27.41 33.37
N SER A 307 2.90 28.57 33.90
CA SER A 307 1.55 28.80 34.45
C SER A 307 0.54 29.15 33.35
N GLN A 308 -0.76 28.95 33.60
CA GLN A 308 -1.85 29.35 32.68
C GLN A 308 -1.82 30.84 32.25
N ALA A 309 -1.09 31.71 32.95
CA ALA A 309 -0.93 33.12 32.59
C ALA A 309 0.25 33.38 31.61
N GLN A 310 0.99 32.34 31.23
CA GLN A 310 2.18 32.38 30.36
C GLN A 310 2.04 31.47 29.13
N ARG A 311 1.23 30.42 29.23
CA ARG A 311 0.85 29.55 28.12
C ARG A 311 -0.24 30.19 27.28
N ASP A 312 -0.21 29.88 25.99
CA ASP A 312 -1.08 30.33 24.91
C ASP A 312 -1.23 29.08 24.03
N THR A 313 -2.28 28.29 24.28
CA THR A 313 -2.38 26.89 23.83
C THR A 313 -2.74 26.78 22.34
N ASP A 314 -3.56 27.70 21.82
CA ASP A 314 -3.97 27.79 20.42
C ASP A 314 -3.16 28.81 19.60
N GLY A 315 -2.39 29.68 20.25
CA GLY A 315 -1.52 30.67 19.62
C GLY A 315 -2.24 31.96 19.22
N ASP A 316 -3.40 32.25 19.80
CA ASP A 316 -4.24 33.41 19.47
C ASP A 316 -3.66 34.75 19.96
N GLY A 317 -2.71 34.70 20.90
CA GLY A 317 -2.06 35.85 21.53
C GLY A 317 -2.63 36.27 22.88
N LEU A 318 -3.56 35.51 23.45
CA LEU A 318 -4.02 35.55 24.83
C LEU A 318 -3.47 34.33 25.58
N SER A 319 -3.30 34.48 26.90
CA SER A 319 -2.91 33.34 27.73
C SER A 319 -4.12 32.52 28.15
N ASP A 320 -3.98 31.20 28.34
CA ASP A 320 -5.04 30.28 28.79
C ASP A 320 -5.90 30.80 29.97
N LEU A 321 -5.33 31.63 30.84
CA LEU A 321 -6.02 32.22 32.00
C LEU A 321 -7.03 33.33 31.65
N ASP A 322 -6.75 34.10 30.60
CA ASP A 322 -7.57 35.24 30.14
C ASP A 322 -8.37 34.88 28.87
N ASP A 323 -8.04 33.77 28.21
CA ASP A 323 -8.82 33.13 27.16
C ASP A 323 -10.02 32.34 27.72
N ALA A 324 -11.08 32.22 26.92
CA ALA A 324 -12.30 31.47 27.19
C ALA A 324 -12.67 30.44 26.09
N CYS A 325 -11.86 30.32 25.03
CA CYS A 325 -12.00 29.38 23.93
C CYS A 325 -10.61 28.87 23.51
N ASP A 326 -10.14 27.83 24.20
CA ASP A 326 -8.77 27.27 24.16
C ASP A 326 -8.44 26.47 22.86
N ASP A 327 -9.17 26.78 21.78
CA ASP A 327 -9.22 26.06 20.52
C ASP A 327 -9.45 26.96 19.29
N THR A 328 -9.09 28.25 19.34
CA THR A 328 -9.37 29.15 18.22
C THR A 328 -8.44 28.90 17.01
N PRO A 329 -8.97 28.90 15.76
CA PRO A 329 -8.16 28.64 14.59
C PRO A 329 -7.05 29.69 14.37
N PRO A 330 -5.79 29.28 14.09
CA PRO A 330 -4.68 30.19 13.88
C PRO A 330 -4.97 31.25 12.81
N GLY A 331 -4.73 32.52 13.15
CA GLY A 331 -4.92 33.64 12.23
C GLY A 331 -6.34 34.21 12.16
N PHE A 332 -7.34 33.58 12.78
CA PHE A 332 -8.67 34.18 12.90
C PHE A 332 -8.65 35.43 13.80
N PRO A 333 -9.38 36.51 13.44
CA PRO A 333 -9.52 37.66 14.33
C PRO A 333 -10.35 37.32 15.58
N ILE A 334 -9.72 37.43 16.74
CA ILE A 334 -10.32 37.10 18.04
C ILE A 334 -11.02 38.28 18.73
N LEU A 335 -11.99 37.97 19.60
CA LEU A 335 -12.56 38.92 20.55
C LEU A 335 -11.64 39.12 21.76
N ALA A 336 -11.98 40.06 22.64
CA ALA A 336 -11.21 40.34 23.87
C ALA A 336 -11.37 39.25 24.97
N ASN A 337 -11.64 38.00 24.57
CA ASN A 337 -11.86 36.81 25.39
C ASN A 337 -11.52 35.52 24.60
N GLY A 338 -10.62 35.64 23.62
CA GLY A 338 -10.10 34.63 22.69
C GLY A 338 -11.08 34.14 21.63
N CYS A 339 -12.29 33.75 22.01
CA CYS A 339 -13.30 33.30 21.06
C CYS A 339 -13.44 34.19 19.81
N THR A 340 -13.50 33.57 18.64
CA THR A 340 -13.48 34.21 17.31
C THR A 340 -14.50 35.34 17.14
N ASP A 341 -14.12 36.41 16.43
CA ASP A 341 -15.03 37.48 16.01
C ASP A 341 -15.74 37.06 14.72
N GLU A 342 -16.91 36.45 14.87
CA GLU A 342 -17.87 36.15 13.78
C GLU A 342 -18.12 37.32 12.81
N SER A 343 -17.88 38.57 13.22
CA SER A 343 -18.03 39.74 12.32
C SER A 343 -16.79 40.01 11.45
N ALA A 344 -15.70 39.29 11.64
CA ALA A 344 -14.55 39.26 10.74
C ALA A 344 -14.84 38.47 9.46
N LEU A 345 -15.71 37.46 9.51
CA LEU A 345 -16.17 36.70 8.34
C LEU A 345 -16.82 37.60 7.28
N ASP A 346 -17.41 38.75 7.64
CA ASP A 346 -17.92 39.75 6.70
C ASP A 346 -16.81 40.40 5.82
N THR A 347 -15.53 40.08 6.07
CA THR A 347 -14.36 40.51 5.28
C THR A 347 -13.54 39.32 4.79
N ASP A 348 -13.14 39.41 3.52
CA ASP A 348 -12.11 38.62 2.84
C ASP A 348 -10.80 38.73 3.66
N LEU A 349 -10.45 37.63 4.35
CA LEU A 349 -9.44 37.59 5.41
C LEU A 349 -8.07 37.16 4.89
N ASP A 350 -8.02 36.19 3.98
CA ASP A 350 -6.80 35.67 3.36
C ASP A 350 -6.47 36.30 1.98
N GLY A 351 -7.45 36.90 1.29
CA GLY A 351 -7.28 37.63 0.04
C GLY A 351 -7.66 36.90 -1.24
N ASP A 352 -8.31 35.73 -1.18
CA ASP A 352 -8.72 34.94 -2.35
C ASP A 352 -9.89 35.58 -3.15
N GLY A 353 -10.73 36.37 -2.48
CA GLY A 353 -11.90 37.07 -2.99
C GLY A 353 -13.27 36.49 -2.59
N TYR A 354 -13.30 35.42 -1.80
CA TYR A 354 -14.48 34.94 -1.08
C TYR A 354 -14.57 35.64 0.29
N SER A 355 -15.75 35.52 0.93
CA SER A 355 -16.07 36.12 2.24
C SER A 355 -17.55 36.01 2.57
N GLY A 356 -17.83 36.15 3.86
CA GLY A 356 -19.14 35.98 4.48
C GLY A 356 -19.26 34.58 5.07
N VAL A 357 -20.11 34.45 6.08
CA VAL A 357 -20.46 33.16 6.70
C VAL A 357 -20.80 32.14 5.61
N TYR A 358 -20.15 30.98 5.64
CA TYR A 358 -20.46 29.86 4.75
C TYR A 358 -21.92 29.42 4.93
N THR A 359 -22.68 29.42 3.83
CA THR A 359 -24.06 28.94 3.81
C THR A 359 -24.35 28.17 2.53
N TYR A 360 -25.00 27.02 2.69
CA TYR A 360 -25.38 26.10 1.63
C TYR A 360 -26.84 25.63 1.84
N ASP A 361 -27.43 25.05 0.80
CA ASP A 361 -28.58 24.14 0.90
C ASP A 361 -28.04 22.70 0.87
N ILE A 362 -28.63 21.77 1.62
CA ILE A 362 -28.28 20.34 1.53
C ILE A 362 -29.17 19.67 0.46
N ASP A 363 -28.58 18.95 -0.49
CA ASP A 363 -29.36 18.14 -1.44
C ASP A 363 -29.97 16.91 -0.73
N PRO A 364 -31.30 16.70 -0.78
CA PRO A 364 -31.96 15.65 -0.01
C PRO A 364 -31.83 14.25 -0.63
N VAL A 365 -31.05 14.08 -1.70
CA VAL A 365 -30.76 12.78 -2.34
C VAL A 365 -29.30 12.39 -2.19
N SER A 366 -28.36 13.32 -2.39
CA SER A 366 -26.92 13.03 -2.26
C SER A 366 -26.32 13.43 -0.91
N GLY A 367 -26.98 14.28 -0.12
CA GLY A 367 -26.41 14.82 1.13
C GLY A 367 -25.47 16.01 0.94
N LEU A 368 -25.06 16.30 -0.30
CA LEU A 368 -24.06 17.32 -0.64
C LEU A 368 -24.54 18.76 -0.42
N HIS A 369 -23.59 19.62 -0.10
CA HIS A 369 -23.71 21.08 -0.04
C HIS A 369 -23.84 21.68 -1.44
N VAL A 370 -25.05 22.17 -1.75
CA VAL A 370 -25.38 22.83 -3.01
C VAL A 370 -25.76 24.30 -2.79
N ASN A 371 -25.68 25.12 -3.85
CA ASN A 371 -25.89 26.59 -3.76
C ASN A 371 -24.95 27.29 -2.75
N GLN A 372 -23.76 26.74 -2.53
CA GLN A 372 -22.73 27.28 -1.62
C GLN A 372 -22.47 28.77 -1.87
N THR A 373 -22.44 29.56 -0.79
CA THR A 373 -22.04 30.97 -0.78
C THR A 373 -21.38 31.34 0.54
N GLY A 374 -20.50 32.34 0.53
CA GLY A 374 -19.63 32.63 1.65
C GLY A 374 -18.27 32.04 1.36
N ASP A 375 -17.59 31.58 2.39
CA ASP A 375 -16.25 31.03 2.34
C ASP A 375 -16.14 29.89 3.38
N ALA A 376 -15.83 28.68 2.92
CA ALA A 376 -15.68 27.50 3.76
C ALA A 376 -14.38 27.49 4.58
N PHE A 377 -13.30 28.13 4.09
CA PHE A 377 -11.96 28.09 4.69
C PHE A 377 -11.35 29.49 4.83
N PRO A 378 -11.91 30.39 5.66
CA PRO A 378 -11.58 31.83 5.62
C PRO A 378 -10.15 32.23 6.06
N SER A 379 -9.28 31.26 6.32
CA SER A 379 -7.87 31.44 6.65
C SER A 379 -6.92 30.84 5.60
N ASP A 380 -7.46 30.22 4.54
CA ASP A 380 -6.72 29.51 3.50
C ASP A 380 -7.05 30.08 2.12
N ALA A 381 -6.17 30.96 1.62
CA ALA A 381 -6.36 31.61 0.31
C ALA A 381 -6.37 30.66 -0.91
N THR A 382 -6.27 29.34 -0.70
CA THR A 382 -6.33 28.31 -1.72
C THR A 382 -7.63 27.49 -1.68
N GLN A 383 -8.40 27.56 -0.59
CA GLN A 383 -9.64 26.81 -0.38
C GLN A 383 -10.81 27.72 -0.03
N TRP A 384 -12.01 27.43 -0.55
CA TRP A 384 -13.21 28.26 -0.30
C TRP A 384 -14.55 27.53 -0.49
N PHE A 385 -14.52 26.27 -0.95
CA PHE A 385 -15.68 25.39 -1.15
C PHE A 385 -15.41 24.02 -0.52
N ASP A 386 -16.47 23.44 0.01
CA ASP A 386 -16.50 22.14 0.70
C ASP A 386 -17.88 21.51 0.40
N GLN A 387 -17.90 20.56 -0.53
CA GLN A 387 -19.12 20.07 -1.17
C GLN A 387 -19.83 18.94 -0.45
N ASP A 388 -19.16 18.17 0.39
CA ASP A 388 -19.78 17.09 1.16
C ASP A 388 -19.72 17.30 2.69
N GLY A 389 -18.99 18.32 3.16
CA GLY A 389 -19.06 18.84 4.51
C GLY A 389 -18.04 18.27 5.48
N ASP A 390 -16.93 17.71 4.99
CA ASP A 390 -15.99 16.94 5.79
C ASP A 390 -14.83 17.76 6.38
N GLY A 391 -14.51 18.91 5.77
CA GLY A 391 -13.42 19.79 6.20
C GLY A 391 -12.18 19.80 5.29
N TYR A 392 -12.22 19.11 4.15
CA TYR A 392 -11.26 19.26 3.05
C TYR A 392 -11.84 20.15 1.94
N GLY A 393 -10.96 20.72 1.11
CA GLY A 393 -11.35 21.77 0.17
C GLY A 393 -11.44 21.30 -1.28
N ASP A 394 -12.56 21.57 -1.95
CA ASP A 394 -12.85 21.21 -3.35
C ASP A 394 -11.79 21.65 -4.39
N ASN A 395 -10.91 22.62 -4.07
CA ASN A 395 -9.95 23.12 -5.05
C ASN A 395 -8.74 22.19 -5.16
N PRO A 396 -8.39 21.73 -6.37
CA PRO A 396 -7.26 20.82 -6.57
C PRO A 396 -5.91 21.53 -6.45
N SER A 397 -4.85 20.74 -6.28
CA SER A 397 -3.44 21.15 -6.36
C SER A 397 -3.20 22.16 -7.50
N PRO A 398 -2.53 23.32 -7.23
CA PRO A 398 -1.59 23.58 -6.13
C PRO A 398 -2.22 24.17 -4.85
N ALA A 399 -3.53 24.06 -4.65
CA ALA A 399 -4.13 24.34 -3.34
C ALA A 399 -3.65 23.32 -2.30
N ASN A 400 -3.56 23.72 -1.03
CA ASN A 400 -3.27 22.82 0.08
C ASN A 400 -4.56 22.22 0.65
N ASN A 401 -4.45 21.07 1.33
CA ASN A 401 -5.57 20.31 1.88
C ASN A 401 -6.72 20.13 0.87
N ALA A 402 -6.34 19.89 -0.40
CA ALA A 402 -7.27 19.60 -1.47
C ALA A 402 -7.93 18.26 -1.21
N ASP A 403 -9.26 18.23 -1.34
CA ASP A 403 -10.06 17.02 -1.23
C ASP A 403 -9.89 16.16 -2.49
N ASP A 404 -9.50 14.91 -2.30
CA ASP A 404 -9.36 13.90 -3.35
C ASP A 404 -10.70 13.18 -3.64
N CYS A 405 -11.68 13.29 -2.74
CA CYS A 405 -13.02 12.72 -2.82
C CYS A 405 -14.20 13.75 -2.70
N PRO A 406 -14.29 14.88 -3.48
CA PRO A 406 -15.22 16.03 -3.26
C PRO A 406 -16.74 15.82 -3.39
N THR A 407 -17.22 14.59 -3.23
CA THR A 407 -18.63 14.21 -3.19
C THR A 407 -18.91 13.07 -2.20
N GLU A 408 -17.98 12.74 -1.30
CA GLU A 408 -17.97 11.57 -0.43
C GLU A 408 -17.41 11.91 0.96
N THR A 409 -18.22 12.51 1.83
CA THR A 409 -17.84 12.97 3.19
C THR A 409 -16.91 11.98 3.92
N GLY A 410 -15.64 12.34 4.07
CA GLY A 410 -14.59 11.45 4.59
C GLY A 410 -13.93 11.90 5.89
N THR A 411 -12.93 11.14 6.32
CA THR A 411 -11.98 11.54 7.39
C THR A 411 -10.54 11.17 7.07
N SER A 412 -10.29 10.52 5.92
CA SER A 412 -8.95 10.13 5.49
C SER A 412 -8.04 11.34 5.38
N SER A 413 -6.82 11.19 5.91
CA SER A 413 -5.90 12.28 6.20
C SER A 413 -4.43 11.97 5.85
N ILE A 414 -4.14 10.75 5.38
CA ILE A 414 -2.79 10.26 5.11
C ILE A 414 -2.52 10.06 3.61
N ASP A 415 -3.34 9.28 2.89
CA ASP A 415 -3.08 8.91 1.49
C ASP A 415 -3.94 9.67 0.47
N PHE A 416 -5.26 9.77 0.70
CA PHE A 416 -6.17 10.60 -0.09
C PHE A 416 -7.06 11.40 0.84
N LEU A 417 -6.93 12.72 0.80
CA LEU A 417 -7.62 13.60 1.74
C LEU A 417 -9.12 13.64 1.46
N GLY A 418 -9.94 13.61 2.52
CA GLY A 418 -11.40 13.73 2.41
C GLY A 418 -12.15 12.49 1.92
N CYS A 419 -11.47 11.35 1.82
CA CYS A 419 -12.12 10.08 1.47
C CYS A 419 -12.67 9.32 2.70
N TYR A 420 -13.63 8.41 2.47
CA TYR A 420 -14.10 7.47 3.51
C TYR A 420 -12.94 6.72 4.18
N ASP A 421 -12.97 6.72 5.50
CA ASP A 421 -11.98 6.21 6.46
C ASP A 421 -12.75 5.76 7.70
N ASP A 422 -12.30 4.71 8.37
CA ASP A 422 -12.92 4.18 9.58
C ASP A 422 -12.34 4.76 10.88
N GLY A 423 -11.28 5.57 10.77
CA GLY A 423 -10.72 6.43 11.80
C GLY A 423 -9.23 6.25 12.06
N ASP A 424 -8.49 5.57 11.17
CA ASP A 424 -7.02 5.47 11.24
C ASP A 424 -6.28 6.46 10.33
N GLY A 425 -7.01 7.07 9.38
CA GLY A 425 -6.53 8.12 8.48
C GLY A 425 -6.21 7.64 7.06
N TRP A 426 -6.33 6.36 6.73
CA TRP A 426 -6.21 5.81 5.38
C TRP A 426 -7.60 5.62 4.73
N ARG A 427 -7.68 5.60 3.39
CA ARG A 427 -8.97 5.41 2.72
C ARG A 427 -9.40 3.94 2.66
N ASP A 428 -10.58 3.64 3.22
CA ASP A 428 -11.28 2.33 3.19
C ASP A 428 -11.15 1.61 1.84
N GLU A 429 -11.35 2.33 0.72
CA GLU A 429 -11.47 1.71 -0.60
C GLU A 429 -10.16 1.10 -1.11
N ASN A 430 -9.02 1.66 -0.73
CA ASN A 430 -7.69 1.13 -1.08
C ASN A 430 -7.31 -0.11 -0.24
N GLU A 431 -7.97 -0.29 0.91
CA GLU A 431 -7.65 -1.38 1.82
C GLU A 431 -8.12 -2.75 1.33
N PRO A 432 -7.39 -3.81 1.72
CA PRO A 432 -7.90 -5.17 1.62
C PRO A 432 -9.27 -5.30 2.29
N ALA A 433 -10.21 -5.95 1.61
CA ALA A 433 -11.60 -6.09 2.07
C ALA A 433 -11.78 -6.91 3.38
N ALA A 434 -10.70 -7.44 3.95
CA ALA A 434 -10.66 -8.09 5.25
C ALA A 434 -10.37 -7.11 6.40
N LEU A 435 -9.73 -5.97 6.11
CA LEU A 435 -9.32 -4.98 7.10
C LEU A 435 -10.35 -3.85 7.25
N ARG A 436 -10.88 -3.35 6.12
CA ARG A 436 -11.88 -2.27 6.05
C ARG A 436 -12.95 -2.29 7.15
N GLY A 437 -12.98 -1.24 7.97
CA GLY A 437 -13.84 -1.11 9.14
C GLY A 437 -13.19 -1.55 10.46
N ASP A 438 -11.87 -1.73 10.47
CA ASP A 438 -11.00 -1.93 11.62
C ASP A 438 -9.90 -0.84 11.64
N PRO A 439 -10.11 0.28 12.38
CA PRO A 439 -9.17 1.41 12.49
C PRO A 439 -7.88 1.07 13.27
N THR A 440 -7.50 -0.20 13.28
CA THR A 440 -6.20 -0.69 13.73
C THR A 440 -5.41 -1.34 12.60
N GLN A 441 -5.97 -1.46 11.39
CA GLN A 441 -5.41 -2.20 10.26
C GLN A 441 -5.69 -1.56 8.89
N TRP A 442 -4.69 -0.93 8.29
CA TRP A 442 -4.78 -0.30 6.96
C TRP A 442 -3.97 -1.01 5.86
N LYS A 443 -3.14 -2.01 6.21
CA LYS A 443 -2.26 -2.71 5.26
C LYS A 443 -2.13 -4.20 5.56
N ASP A 444 -2.11 -4.99 4.49
CA ASP A 444 -1.82 -6.42 4.42
C ASP A 444 -0.69 -6.57 3.39
N SER A 445 0.51 -6.98 3.81
CA SER A 445 1.69 -7.01 2.94
C SER A 445 1.86 -8.30 2.12
N ASP A 446 1.15 -9.39 2.43
CA ASP A 446 1.23 -10.65 1.67
C ASP A 446 -0.10 -11.22 1.14
N PHE A 447 -1.19 -10.49 1.37
CA PHE A 447 -2.53 -10.68 0.86
C PHE A 447 -3.23 -11.95 1.39
N ASP A 448 -2.90 -12.36 2.62
CA ASP A 448 -3.53 -13.49 3.30
C ASP A 448 -4.86 -13.14 4.00
N GLY A 449 -5.12 -11.85 4.24
CA GLY A 449 -6.30 -11.30 4.91
C GLY A 449 -6.11 -10.92 6.38
N TYR A 450 -4.89 -10.96 6.92
CA TYR A 450 -4.51 -10.39 8.21
C TYR A 450 -3.75 -9.06 8.02
N GLY A 451 -3.81 -8.19 9.03
CA GLY A 451 -3.24 -6.84 8.95
C GLY A 451 -1.85 -6.75 9.57
N ASP A 452 -0.96 -6.00 8.93
CA ASP A 452 0.45 -5.87 9.33
C ASP A 452 0.63 -5.35 10.76
N ASN A 453 -0.30 -4.55 11.31
CA ASN A 453 -0.15 -3.97 12.64
C ASN A 453 -0.42 -5.01 13.72
N TRP A 454 0.31 -4.94 14.84
CA TRP A 454 0.14 -5.91 15.93
C TRP A 454 -0.23 -5.28 17.27
N GLY A 455 -1.13 -5.97 17.98
CA GLY A 455 -1.69 -5.50 19.25
C GLY A 455 -1.18 -6.22 20.50
N ASP A 456 -0.54 -7.40 20.36
CA ASP A 456 -0.02 -8.16 21.50
C ASP A 456 1.43 -7.71 21.85
N PRO A 457 1.66 -7.11 23.05
CA PRO A 457 3.00 -6.66 23.45
C PRO A 457 4.03 -7.79 23.63
N SER A 458 3.60 -9.06 23.71
CA SER A 458 4.51 -10.20 23.80
C SER A 458 5.29 -10.43 22.51
N TRP A 459 4.73 -10.04 21.36
CA TRP A 459 5.35 -10.18 20.04
C TRP A 459 6.53 -9.22 19.85
N ASN A 460 6.59 -8.10 20.60
CA ASN A 460 7.69 -7.12 20.54
C ASN A 460 9.09 -7.73 20.82
N ALA A 461 9.16 -8.92 21.41
CA ALA A 461 10.41 -9.62 21.71
C ALA A 461 10.83 -10.64 20.63
N THR A 462 9.91 -11.05 19.76
CA THR A 462 10.10 -12.11 18.74
C THR A 462 9.94 -11.60 17.31
N ARG A 463 9.22 -10.48 17.10
CA ARG A 463 9.00 -9.88 15.77
C ARG A 463 10.31 -9.33 15.20
N ASP A 464 10.57 -9.61 13.93
CA ASP A 464 11.75 -9.11 13.22
C ASP A 464 11.57 -7.61 12.91
N PRO A 465 12.55 -6.73 13.23
CA PRO A 465 12.45 -5.29 12.96
C PRO A 465 12.36 -4.89 11.47
N SER A 466 12.55 -5.84 10.54
CA SER A 466 12.35 -5.63 9.10
C SER A 466 10.96 -5.98 8.60
N TRP A 467 10.08 -6.53 9.45
CA TRP A 467 8.69 -6.83 9.09
C TRP A 467 7.83 -5.55 9.07
N PRO A 468 6.84 -5.47 8.17
CA PRO A 468 5.96 -4.30 8.06
C PRO A 468 5.02 -4.14 9.26
N GLY A 469 4.26 -3.04 9.25
CA GLY A 469 3.30 -2.68 10.29
C GLY A 469 3.92 -2.01 11.53
N GLN A 470 3.06 -1.58 12.45
CA GLN A 470 3.46 -0.99 13.73
C GLN A 470 2.68 -1.56 14.92
N PHE A 471 3.16 -1.30 16.14
CA PHE A 471 2.45 -1.67 17.35
C PHE A 471 1.26 -0.73 17.60
N VAL A 472 0.04 -1.21 17.36
CA VAL A 472 -1.21 -0.49 17.63
C VAL A 472 -1.90 -1.13 18.82
N ALA A 473 -2.07 -0.37 19.91
CA ALA A 473 -2.48 -0.93 21.19
C ALA A 473 -3.91 -1.50 21.16
N GLY A 474 -4.02 -2.84 21.10
CA GLY A 474 -5.29 -3.54 21.01
C GLY A 474 -5.75 -3.87 19.59
N ALA A 475 -4.85 -3.81 18.60
CA ALA A 475 -5.16 -4.17 17.21
C ALA A 475 -5.84 -5.52 17.08
N THR A 476 -6.85 -5.58 16.21
CA THR A 476 -7.55 -6.80 15.83
C THR A 476 -7.05 -7.33 14.50
N ASN A 477 -7.34 -8.61 14.20
CA ASN A 477 -6.94 -9.29 12.97
C ASN A 477 -5.44 -9.17 12.59
N ALA A 478 -4.56 -9.05 13.59
CA ALA A 478 -3.14 -8.82 13.41
C ALA A 478 -2.37 -10.04 12.90
N ASP A 479 -1.46 -9.80 11.96
CA ASP A 479 -0.61 -10.83 11.38
C ASP A 479 0.71 -11.02 12.16
N PHE A 480 1.01 -12.28 12.50
CA PHE A 480 2.28 -12.70 13.07
C PHE A 480 3.37 -12.93 12.00
N CYS A 481 3.01 -13.27 10.76
CA CYS A 481 3.92 -13.63 9.66
C CYS A 481 3.70 -12.79 8.36
N PRO A 482 3.81 -11.44 8.39
CA PRO A 482 3.46 -10.52 7.28
C PRO A 482 4.47 -10.44 6.12
N LYS A 483 5.07 -11.59 5.83
CA LYS A 483 5.95 -11.88 4.68
C LYS A 483 5.77 -13.33 4.22
N THR A 484 4.68 -13.99 4.62
CA THR A 484 4.30 -15.32 4.13
C THR A 484 4.25 -15.26 2.61
N THR A 485 4.58 -16.36 1.93
CA THR A 485 4.53 -16.33 0.45
C THR A 485 3.06 -16.25 -0.03
N PRO A 486 2.67 -15.23 -0.83
CA PRO A 486 1.27 -15.03 -1.19
C PRO A 486 0.61 -16.25 -1.84
N GLY A 487 -0.61 -16.57 -1.37
CA GLY A 487 -1.40 -17.72 -1.84
C GLY A 487 -1.08 -19.06 -1.16
N LEU A 488 -0.25 -19.07 -0.12
CA LEU A 488 -0.17 -20.20 0.83
C LEU A 488 -1.38 -20.23 1.77
N GLN A 489 -1.61 -21.37 2.45
CA GLN A 489 -2.70 -21.50 3.42
C GLN A 489 -2.22 -21.16 4.83
N VAL A 490 -2.58 -19.98 5.30
CA VAL A 490 -2.31 -19.50 6.66
C VAL A 490 -3.30 -20.05 7.69
N ASP A 491 -2.97 -19.90 8.97
CA ASP A 491 -3.80 -20.33 10.10
C ASP A 491 -4.59 -19.17 10.76
N GLU A 492 -4.88 -19.25 12.07
CA GLU A 492 -5.67 -18.23 12.79
C GLU A 492 -4.82 -17.01 13.24
N GLU A 493 -3.50 -17.02 12.97
CA GLU A 493 -2.54 -15.96 13.35
C GLU A 493 -1.74 -15.43 12.14
N GLY A 494 -2.19 -15.69 10.90
CA GLY A 494 -1.56 -15.25 9.64
C GLY A 494 -0.31 -16.04 9.20
N CYS A 495 0.10 -17.06 9.95
CA CYS A 495 1.27 -17.86 9.58
C CYS A 495 0.95 -19.07 8.71
N HIS A 496 1.77 -19.33 7.70
CA HIS A 496 1.84 -20.66 7.09
C HIS A 496 2.61 -21.66 7.98
N ILE A 497 2.25 -22.94 7.91
CA ILE A 497 2.81 -24.01 8.76
C ILE A 497 4.34 -24.16 8.69
N SER A 498 4.99 -23.72 7.61
CA SER A 498 6.45 -23.76 7.44
C SER A 498 7.19 -22.57 8.07
N GLU A 499 6.48 -21.58 8.58
CA GLU A 499 7.02 -20.33 9.14
C GLU A 499 6.79 -20.22 10.66
N ARG A 500 6.04 -21.18 11.22
CA ARG A 500 5.78 -21.33 12.65
C ARG A 500 6.88 -22.15 13.32
N ASP A 501 7.40 -21.64 14.44
CA ASP A 501 8.27 -22.33 15.40
C ASP A 501 7.60 -22.19 16.77
N SER A 502 6.75 -23.17 17.11
CA SER A 502 5.82 -23.10 18.25
C SER A 502 6.51 -23.20 19.62
N ASP A 503 7.78 -23.61 19.68
CA ASP A 503 8.54 -23.73 20.94
C ASP A 503 9.88 -22.98 21.00
N LEU A 504 10.22 -22.30 19.89
CA LEU A 504 11.33 -21.36 19.72
C LEU A 504 12.72 -22.00 19.82
N ASP A 505 12.87 -23.21 19.27
CA ASP A 505 14.14 -23.94 19.24
C ASP A 505 14.94 -23.79 17.93
N GLY A 506 14.34 -23.23 16.88
CA GLY A 506 14.91 -23.05 15.55
C GLY A 506 14.63 -24.17 14.55
N VAL A 507 13.75 -25.13 14.85
CA VAL A 507 13.18 -26.10 13.91
C VAL A 507 11.70 -25.75 13.67
N MET A 508 11.34 -25.45 12.42
CA MET A 508 9.94 -25.12 12.08
C MET A 508 8.99 -26.29 12.28
N ASP A 509 7.74 -26.01 12.66
CA ASP A 509 6.68 -26.97 12.98
C ASP A 509 6.41 -28.00 11.87
N ASP A 510 6.64 -27.65 10.59
CA ASP A 510 6.49 -28.58 9.45
C ASP A 510 7.59 -29.64 9.35
N SER A 511 8.71 -29.39 10.01
CA SER A 511 9.96 -30.15 10.01
C SER A 511 10.28 -30.76 11.38
N ASP A 512 9.56 -30.37 12.42
CA ASP A 512 9.65 -30.89 13.77
C ASP A 512 8.67 -32.07 14.02
N ASN A 513 9.16 -33.16 14.59
CA ASN A 513 8.34 -34.29 15.05
C ASN A 513 7.71 -34.06 16.44
N CYS A 514 8.13 -33.02 17.17
CA CYS A 514 7.66 -32.62 18.49
C CYS A 514 7.40 -31.08 18.61
N PRO A 515 6.51 -30.45 17.80
CA PRO A 515 6.37 -28.97 17.65
C PRO A 515 5.93 -28.15 18.89
N ASN A 516 6.17 -28.60 20.10
CA ASN A 516 5.72 -28.00 21.37
C ASN A 516 6.70 -28.33 22.53
N ASP A 517 7.81 -29.02 22.26
CA ASP A 517 8.74 -29.62 23.21
C ASP A 517 10.19 -29.34 22.73
N PRO A 518 10.84 -28.24 23.16
CA PRO A 518 12.10 -27.78 22.56
C PRO A 518 13.23 -28.83 22.56
N LYS A 519 13.82 -29.08 21.39
CA LYS A 519 15.03 -29.90 21.16
C LYS A 519 16.08 -29.74 22.23
N GLY A 520 16.38 -28.49 22.57
CA GLY A 520 17.46 -28.12 23.47
C GLY A 520 18.84 -28.49 22.91
N VAL A 521 19.86 -28.43 23.78
CA VAL A 521 21.28 -28.52 23.35
C VAL A 521 21.75 -29.93 22.95
N ASP A 522 20.97 -30.97 23.28
CA ASP A 522 21.28 -32.37 23.02
C ASP A 522 20.15 -33.16 22.34
N GLY A 523 19.08 -32.46 21.90
CA GLY A 523 17.97 -33.01 21.13
C GLY A 523 18.32 -33.47 19.72
N TYR A 524 17.33 -34.07 19.06
CA TYR A 524 17.48 -34.67 17.74
C TYR A 524 17.36 -33.65 16.61
N GLU A 525 17.79 -34.02 15.40
CA GLU A 525 17.71 -33.14 14.23
C GLU A 525 16.26 -32.87 13.79
N ASP A 526 15.31 -33.73 14.16
CA ASP A 526 13.86 -33.63 13.94
C ASP A 526 13.10 -32.93 15.08
N GLY A 527 13.72 -31.92 15.70
CA GLY A 527 13.19 -31.04 16.77
C GLY A 527 12.89 -31.71 18.13
N CYS A 528 12.67 -33.02 18.17
CA CYS A 528 12.36 -33.71 19.42
C CYS A 528 13.47 -33.63 20.50
N PRO A 529 13.11 -33.45 21.79
CA PRO A 529 14.06 -33.37 22.89
C PRO A 529 14.64 -34.75 23.21
N TYR A 530 15.91 -34.78 23.62
CA TYR A 530 16.57 -36.03 23.96
C TYR A 530 16.10 -36.58 25.32
N ILE A 531 15.36 -37.69 25.29
CA ILE A 531 14.97 -38.44 26.49
C ILE A 531 16.03 -39.52 26.77
N PRO A 532 17.00 -39.30 27.70
CA PRO A 532 17.91 -40.35 28.10
C PRO A 532 17.15 -41.50 28.76
N ALA A 533 17.38 -42.72 28.26
CA ALA A 533 16.76 -43.96 28.76
C ALA A 533 17.18 -44.28 30.21
N SER A 534 16.55 -43.57 31.14
CA SER A 534 16.65 -43.73 32.59
C SER A 534 15.78 -44.90 33.04
N GLY A 535 16.14 -46.11 32.57
CA GLY A 535 15.47 -47.35 32.93
C GLY A 535 15.88 -47.82 34.33
N ASP A 536 15.19 -47.36 35.37
CA ASP A 536 15.04 -48.14 36.60
C ASP A 536 13.89 -49.15 36.47
N GLY A 537 14.03 -50.31 37.13
CA GLY A 537 12.89 -51.18 37.44
C GLY A 537 12.16 -51.89 36.28
N GLU A 538 12.73 -53.02 35.86
CA GLU A 538 12.00 -54.31 35.75
C GLU A 538 10.53 -54.36 35.23
N GLU A 539 10.32 -54.80 33.98
CA GLU A 539 9.50 -56.00 33.62
C GLU A 539 9.75 -56.44 32.17
N GLY A 540 10.58 -57.47 31.97
CA GLY A 540 10.91 -57.99 30.64
C GLY A 540 9.98 -59.10 30.17
N LEU A 541 9.04 -58.79 29.28
CA LEU A 541 8.27 -59.80 28.53
C LEU A 541 8.95 -60.07 27.16
N LEU A 542 9.28 -61.33 26.89
CA LEU A 542 10.10 -61.82 25.76
C LEU A 542 11.63 -61.60 25.92
N GLY A 543 12.19 -62.17 26.98
CA GLY A 543 13.64 -62.17 27.22
C GLY A 543 14.46 -62.91 26.16
N VAL A 544 15.06 -62.15 25.24
CA VAL A 544 16.21 -62.55 24.41
C VAL A 544 17.19 -61.37 24.33
N ASP A 545 18.43 -61.62 24.74
CA ASP A 545 19.51 -60.64 24.71
C ASP A 545 19.95 -60.34 23.26
N ALA A 546 19.95 -59.07 22.89
CA ALA A 546 20.38 -58.56 21.58
C ALA A 546 21.80 -59.00 21.20
N GLY A 547 22.67 -59.26 22.19
CA GLY A 547 24.02 -59.80 21.98
C GLY A 547 24.06 -61.17 21.29
N THR A 548 22.95 -61.92 21.25
CA THR A 548 22.90 -63.25 20.61
C THR A 548 22.42 -63.25 19.15
N ILE A 549 21.74 -62.21 18.68
CA ILE A 549 21.20 -62.15 17.31
C ILE A 549 22.31 -61.79 16.29
N MET A 550 23.24 -60.90 16.67
CA MET A 550 24.34 -60.47 15.79
C MET A 550 25.32 -61.59 15.42
N LEU A 551 25.38 -62.68 16.21
CA LEU A 551 26.22 -63.85 15.92
C LEU A 551 25.59 -64.85 14.93
N ALA A 552 24.31 -64.70 14.58
CA ALA A 552 23.61 -65.63 13.67
C ALA A 552 23.71 -65.22 12.20
N LEU A 553 23.79 -63.91 11.89
CA LEU A 553 23.73 -63.41 10.50
C LEU A 553 25.11 -63.27 9.84
N GLY A 554 26.16 -62.93 10.60
CA GLY A 554 27.52 -62.82 10.06
C GLY A 554 28.13 -64.14 9.54
N GLY A 555 27.63 -65.29 9.99
CA GLY A 555 28.16 -66.61 9.61
C GLY A 555 27.76 -67.09 8.21
N PHE A 556 26.67 -66.57 7.63
CA PHE A 556 26.11 -67.12 6.38
C PHE A 556 26.75 -66.51 5.11
N GLY A 557 27.07 -65.21 5.13
CA GLY A 557 27.68 -64.51 4.00
C GLY A 557 29.08 -65.03 3.63
N VAL A 558 29.94 -65.27 4.64
CA VAL A 558 31.31 -65.77 4.43
C VAL A 558 31.32 -67.16 3.79
N PHE A 559 30.36 -68.02 4.13
CA PHE A 559 30.24 -69.35 3.55
C PHE A 559 29.81 -69.30 2.08
N LEU A 560 28.84 -68.44 1.73
CA LEU A 560 28.38 -68.24 0.36
C LEU A 560 29.50 -67.76 -0.57
N ILE A 561 30.26 -66.74 -0.15
CA ILE A 561 31.37 -66.17 -0.94
C ILE A 561 32.46 -67.23 -1.17
N LEU A 562 32.83 -68.00 -0.14
CA LEU A 562 33.81 -69.10 -0.28
C LEU A 562 33.33 -70.20 -1.23
N THR A 563 32.03 -70.52 -1.26
CA THR A 563 31.50 -71.51 -2.23
C THR A 563 31.50 -71.00 -3.67
N LEU A 564 31.22 -69.71 -3.91
CA LEU A 564 31.24 -69.12 -5.25
C LEU A 564 32.65 -69.09 -5.86
N VAL A 565 33.66 -68.72 -5.06
CA VAL A 565 35.07 -68.74 -5.49
C VAL A 565 35.51 -70.18 -5.82
N LEU A 566 35.12 -71.16 -5.00
CA LEU A 566 35.52 -72.56 -5.20
C LEU A 566 34.85 -73.22 -6.41
N VAL A 567 33.66 -72.77 -6.81
CA VAL A 567 32.99 -73.20 -8.06
C VAL A 567 33.64 -72.59 -9.30
N ARG A 568 34.11 -71.32 -9.24
CA ARG A 568 34.82 -70.67 -10.37
C ARG A 568 36.22 -71.23 -10.63
N VAL A 569 36.87 -71.80 -9.62
CA VAL A 569 38.24 -72.37 -9.73
C VAL A 569 38.24 -73.86 -10.14
N LEU A 570 37.10 -74.57 -10.08
CA LEU A 570 37.01 -76.01 -10.36
C LEU A 570 36.35 -76.37 -11.71
N ARG A 571 36.20 -75.39 -12.61
CA ARG A 571 35.65 -75.61 -13.95
C ARG A 571 36.45 -74.83 -15.00
N GLY A 572 37.67 -75.30 -15.25
CA GLY A 572 38.46 -74.91 -16.42
C GLY A 572 38.00 -75.63 -17.69
N ASP A 573 38.71 -75.34 -18.77
CA ASP A 573 38.82 -76.11 -20.03
C ASP A 573 37.54 -75.99 -20.92
N ASP A 574 37.55 -75.51 -22.18
CA ASP A 574 38.63 -75.20 -23.15
C ASP A 574 38.16 -74.18 -24.25
N ASP A 575 39.12 -73.38 -24.74
CA ASP A 575 39.46 -73.02 -26.15
C ASP A 575 38.59 -72.16 -27.14
N ASP A 576 39.25 -71.07 -27.58
CA ASP A 576 39.47 -70.51 -28.96
C ASP A 576 38.58 -69.42 -29.65
N ASP A 577 39.23 -68.26 -29.87
CA ASP A 577 39.31 -67.34 -31.04
C ASP A 577 38.06 -66.54 -31.53
N ASP A 578 38.09 -65.22 -31.84
CA ASP A 578 39.10 -64.36 -32.52
C ASP A 578 39.09 -62.86 -32.07
N ASP A 579 40.28 -62.22 -32.14
CA ASP A 579 40.66 -60.82 -32.48
C ASP A 579 40.19 -59.53 -31.71
N ASP A 580 41.14 -59.00 -30.92
CA ASP A 580 41.80 -57.67 -31.01
C ASP A 580 41.13 -56.29 -30.65
N ASP A 581 41.73 -55.66 -29.60
CA ASP A 581 42.26 -54.27 -29.50
C ASP A 581 41.67 -53.21 -28.52
N ASP A 582 42.62 -52.65 -27.73
CA ASP A 582 42.70 -51.37 -26.96
C ASP A 582 41.84 -51.03 -25.70
N TYR A 583 42.39 -51.40 -24.54
CA TYR A 583 42.97 -50.53 -23.48
C TYR A 583 42.19 -49.32 -22.87
N ASP A 584 41.94 -49.43 -21.54
CA ASP A 584 42.35 -48.55 -20.41
C ASP A 584 41.88 -47.05 -20.37
N ASP A 585 41.71 -46.34 -19.23
CA ASP A 585 41.84 -46.54 -17.77
C ASP A 585 41.06 -45.36 -17.09
N PHE A 586 40.27 -45.46 -16.00
CA PHE A 586 40.60 -45.61 -14.57
C PHE A 586 40.56 -44.29 -13.73
N PHE A 587 39.53 -44.18 -12.87
CA PHE A 587 39.52 -43.64 -11.46
C PHE A 587 39.61 -42.11 -11.22
N ASP A 588 38.72 -41.50 -10.41
CA ASP A 588 38.62 -41.40 -8.91
C ASP A 588 39.47 -40.22 -8.37
N ASP A 589 39.18 -39.53 -7.25
CA ASP A 589 37.97 -39.24 -6.44
C ASP A 589 38.39 -38.12 -5.41
N ASP A 590 37.56 -37.84 -4.40
CA ASP A 590 37.87 -37.23 -3.08
C ASP A 590 37.89 -35.68 -2.91
N GLU A 591 36.95 -35.17 -2.08
CA GLU A 591 37.12 -34.47 -0.75
C GLU A 591 38.27 -33.43 -0.55
N GLU A 592 38.20 -32.38 0.28
CA GLU A 592 37.23 -31.86 1.28
C GLU A 592 37.48 -30.33 1.56
N GLU A 593 36.96 -29.80 2.68
CA GLU A 593 36.74 -28.37 3.05
C GLU A 593 37.97 -27.50 3.46
N GLU A 594 37.79 -26.16 3.39
CA GLU A 594 37.84 -25.19 4.53
C GLU A 594 38.34 -23.76 4.17
N GLU A 595 37.53 -22.77 4.61
CA GLU A 595 37.86 -21.46 5.20
C GLU A 595 38.96 -20.50 4.66
N SER A 596 38.46 -19.41 4.06
CA SER A 596 38.67 -17.96 4.39
C SER A 596 40.03 -17.31 4.74
N PHE A 597 40.00 -15.97 4.59
CA PHE A 597 40.88 -14.96 5.23
C PHE A 597 42.30 -14.66 4.67
N LEU A 598 42.34 -13.70 3.74
CA LEU A 598 43.37 -12.65 3.56
C LEU A 598 44.88 -13.02 3.55
N ASP A 599 45.45 -13.21 2.35
CA ASP A 599 46.73 -12.53 2.01
C ASP A 599 46.83 -12.14 0.51
N ARG A 600 46.44 -10.89 0.26
CA ARG A 600 47.22 -9.84 -0.42
C ARG A 600 48.07 -10.15 -1.69
N LEU A 601 47.76 -9.30 -2.67
CA LEU A 601 48.69 -8.44 -3.43
C LEU A 601 49.56 -9.01 -4.58
N ASP A 602 49.42 -8.30 -5.70
CA ASP A 602 50.50 -7.91 -6.63
C ASP A 602 51.06 -9.00 -7.57
N ARG A 603 50.49 -9.12 -8.78
CA ARG A 603 51.14 -8.50 -9.97
C ARG A 603 50.39 -8.52 -11.30
N LYS A 604 50.49 -7.37 -11.98
CA LYS A 604 50.53 -7.21 -13.44
C LYS A 604 51.28 -8.35 -14.15
N ALA A 605 50.78 -8.82 -15.30
CA ALA A 605 51.20 -8.27 -16.60
C ALA A 605 50.70 -9.06 -17.84
N VAL A 606 50.12 -8.32 -18.79
CA VAL A 606 50.40 -8.35 -20.24
C VAL A 606 50.45 -9.71 -20.97
N ALA A 607 49.48 -9.94 -21.87
CA ALA A 607 49.66 -10.80 -23.04
C ALA A 607 48.97 -10.25 -24.31
N THR A 608 49.78 -9.84 -25.29
CA THR A 608 49.50 -9.78 -26.74
C THR A 608 50.82 -10.12 -27.44
N PRO A 609 50.88 -10.48 -28.75
CA PRO A 609 49.83 -10.69 -29.76
C PRO A 609 49.87 -12.15 -30.32
N THR A 610 49.08 -12.64 -31.30
CA THR A 610 49.06 -12.36 -32.76
C THR A 610 47.99 -13.27 -33.41
N ARG A 611 47.07 -12.82 -34.29
CA ARG A 611 47.16 -12.71 -35.78
C ARG A 611 47.18 -14.11 -36.50
N THR A 612 46.36 -14.50 -37.51
CA THR A 612 45.65 -13.81 -38.63
C THR A 612 44.56 -14.65 -39.35
N GLN A 613 43.73 -13.98 -40.17
CA GLN A 613 43.09 -14.40 -41.47
C GLN A 613 41.81 -15.28 -41.47
N ALA A 614 40.84 -15.16 -42.42
CA ALA A 614 40.38 -14.02 -43.26
C ALA A 614 39.16 -14.41 -44.17
N ALA A 615 38.23 -13.45 -44.37
CA ALA A 615 37.35 -13.23 -45.55
C ALA A 615 36.16 -14.21 -45.83
N PRO A 616 35.15 -13.87 -46.70
CA PRO A 616 34.83 -12.57 -47.35
C PRO A 616 33.34 -12.10 -47.30
N GLU A 617 33.10 -10.80 -47.52
CA GLU A 617 31.76 -10.19 -47.77
C GLU A 617 31.17 -10.51 -49.17
N ARG A 618 29.82 -10.38 -49.34
CA ARG A 618 29.17 -10.05 -50.63
C ARG A 618 27.92 -9.16 -50.49
N LYS A 619 27.63 -8.42 -51.58
CA LYS A 619 26.71 -7.28 -51.70
C LYS A 619 25.24 -7.64 -51.99
N ALA A 620 24.34 -6.71 -51.64
CA ALA A 620 22.94 -6.65 -52.07
C ALA A 620 22.73 -6.30 -53.58
N PRO A 621 21.54 -6.59 -54.14
CA PRO A 621 21.02 -5.97 -55.36
C PRO A 621 19.67 -5.23 -55.14
N ALA A 622 19.21 -4.46 -56.14
CA ALA A 622 18.04 -3.58 -56.03
C ALA A 622 16.92 -3.86 -57.07
N ARG A 623 15.66 -3.67 -56.62
CA ARG A 623 14.45 -3.14 -57.30
C ARG A 623 14.02 -3.63 -58.71
N ALA A 624 12.74 -4.03 -58.81
CA ALA A 624 11.94 -4.12 -60.07
C ALA A 624 10.56 -3.41 -59.94
N LYS A 625 9.75 -3.32 -61.01
CA LYS A 625 8.52 -2.46 -61.11
C LYS A 625 7.31 -3.11 -61.83
N GLY A 626 6.10 -2.92 -61.26
CA GLY A 626 4.77 -2.83 -61.93
C GLY A 626 3.94 -4.13 -62.09
N PRO A 627 2.62 -4.09 -62.45
CA PRO A 627 1.73 -2.92 -62.71
C PRO A 627 0.23 -2.98 -62.23
N SER A 628 -0.38 -1.79 -62.00
CA SER A 628 -1.77 -1.33 -62.35
C SER A 628 -3.12 -1.97 -61.85
N GLY A 629 -3.68 -1.47 -60.72
CA GLY A 629 -5.08 -0.96 -60.49
C GLY A 629 -6.35 -1.84 -60.66
N PRO A 630 -7.59 -1.34 -60.37
CA PRO A 630 -8.01 -0.03 -59.81
C PRO A 630 -9.01 -0.07 -58.61
N GLY A 631 -9.28 1.07 -57.96
CA GLY A 631 -10.37 1.27 -56.97
C GLY A 631 -11.13 2.60 -57.18
N PRO A 632 -12.42 2.74 -56.76
CA PRO A 632 -13.28 3.85 -57.18
C PRO A 632 -13.41 5.05 -56.19
N THR A 633 -12.97 6.22 -56.67
CA THR A 633 -13.63 7.54 -56.59
C THR A 633 -14.36 8.03 -55.32
N SER A 634 -13.92 9.20 -54.82
CA SER A 634 -14.79 10.27 -54.27
C SER A 634 -14.29 11.67 -54.72
N PRO A 635 -15.17 12.65 -55.07
CA PRO A 635 -14.79 13.97 -55.62
C PRO A 635 -15.23 15.17 -54.70
N PRO A 636 -14.93 16.48 -54.97
CA PRO A 636 -13.92 17.19 -54.12
C PRO A 636 -14.12 18.70 -53.79
N GLY A 637 -13.30 19.23 -52.86
CA GLY A 637 -12.80 20.64 -52.84
C GLY A 637 -13.68 21.74 -52.18
N ARG A 638 -13.19 22.96 -51.87
CA ARG A 638 -11.94 23.65 -52.28
C ARG A 638 -11.71 25.01 -51.55
N ALA A 639 -10.48 25.28 -51.03
CA ALA A 639 -9.71 26.57 -50.88
C ALA A 639 -10.39 27.88 -50.34
N SER A 640 -9.77 28.97 -49.82
CA SER A 640 -8.41 29.47 -49.49
C SER A 640 -8.58 30.86 -48.79
N GLY A 641 -7.65 31.49 -48.04
CA GLY A 641 -6.26 31.17 -47.65
C GLY A 641 -5.28 32.36 -47.84
N GLY A 642 -4.79 33.02 -46.76
CA GLY A 642 -3.75 34.08 -46.80
C GLY A 642 -3.79 35.13 -45.64
N PRO A 643 -2.69 35.88 -45.34
CA PRO A 643 -2.44 36.66 -44.09
C PRO A 643 -2.52 38.22 -44.32
N PRO A 644 -2.10 39.21 -43.44
CA PRO A 644 -1.14 39.15 -42.30
C PRO A 644 -1.23 40.12 -41.07
N LYS A 645 -0.31 39.88 -40.10
CA LYS A 645 0.36 40.69 -39.04
C LYS A 645 -0.04 42.14 -38.63
N ARG A 646 0.01 42.33 -37.29
CA ARG A 646 0.54 43.47 -36.45
C ARG A 646 -0.38 44.67 -36.08
N GLY A 647 -0.42 45.00 -34.78
CA GLY A 647 -0.89 46.30 -34.26
C GLY A 647 -0.94 46.41 -32.72
N THR A 648 -0.21 47.36 -32.13
CA THR A 648 -0.17 47.71 -30.69
C THR A 648 -1.18 48.81 -30.32
N GLY A 649 -1.72 48.83 -29.10
CA GLY A 649 -2.39 50.03 -28.56
C GLY A 649 -3.04 49.87 -27.18
N GLY A 650 -2.65 50.72 -26.21
CA GLY A 650 -3.23 50.77 -24.86
C GLY A 650 -4.52 51.61 -24.74
N PRO A 651 -5.07 51.77 -23.51
CA PRO A 651 -6.44 52.22 -23.30
C PRO A 651 -6.60 53.75 -23.12
N PRO A 652 -7.78 54.32 -23.48
CA PRO A 652 -8.24 55.63 -23.02
C PRO A 652 -9.36 55.52 -21.97
N GLY A 653 -9.51 56.50 -21.08
CA GLY A 653 -10.55 56.48 -20.04
C GLY A 653 -11.30 57.81 -19.81
N ARG A 654 -11.99 57.87 -18.66
CA ARG A 654 -12.40 59.06 -17.88
C ARG A 654 -13.74 59.80 -18.18
N GLY A 655 -14.78 59.43 -17.43
CA GLY A 655 -15.80 60.31 -16.81
C GLY A 655 -16.96 60.86 -17.69
N PRO A 656 -17.89 61.71 -17.14
CA PRO A 656 -17.92 62.27 -15.77
C PRO A 656 -19.31 62.40 -15.06
N SER A 657 -19.25 62.57 -13.73
CA SER A 657 -20.10 63.35 -12.78
C SER A 657 -21.63 63.54 -12.93
N LYS A 658 -22.37 63.31 -11.80
CA LYS A 658 -23.28 64.29 -11.13
C LYS A 658 -23.99 63.76 -9.87
N SER A 659 -23.95 64.56 -8.80
CA SER A 659 -24.94 64.62 -7.70
C SER A 659 -25.66 65.99 -7.77
N PRO A 660 -26.52 66.44 -6.82
CA PRO A 660 -27.32 65.74 -5.79
C PRO A 660 -28.81 66.20 -5.73
N VAL A 661 -29.69 65.46 -5.04
CA VAL A 661 -30.94 65.98 -4.40
C VAL A 661 -31.14 65.27 -3.04
N ALA A 662 -31.79 65.91 -2.08
CA ALA A 662 -31.69 65.58 -0.64
C ALA A 662 -33.05 65.57 0.11
N LYS A 663 -32.97 65.15 1.40
CA LYS A 663 -33.97 65.31 2.50
C LYS A 663 -35.15 64.31 2.49
N GLN A 664 -35.72 63.86 3.63
CA GLN A 664 -35.63 64.38 5.01
C GLN A 664 -36.05 63.36 6.12
N SER A 665 -35.26 63.27 7.20
CA SER A 665 -35.63 63.16 8.63
C SER A 665 -36.82 62.30 9.15
N ALA A 666 -36.54 61.49 10.20
CA ALA A 666 -37.37 61.41 11.42
C ALA A 666 -36.52 61.06 12.68
N GLU A 667 -36.93 61.56 13.85
CA GLU A 667 -36.20 61.50 15.14
C GLU A 667 -36.62 60.32 16.08
N PRO A 668 -35.81 59.98 17.11
CA PRO A 668 -35.99 58.80 17.96
C PRO A 668 -36.88 59.02 19.21
N LYS A 669 -37.49 57.93 19.71
CA LYS A 669 -38.23 57.83 20.99
C LYS A 669 -38.27 56.37 21.47
N LYS A 670 -38.29 56.02 22.76
CA LYS A 670 -37.79 56.64 24.01
C LYS A 670 -37.99 55.61 25.15
N ALA A 671 -37.04 55.48 26.08
CA ALA A 671 -37.13 54.53 27.19
C ALA A 671 -38.23 54.83 28.24
N SER A 672 -38.67 53.80 28.98
CA SER A 672 -39.38 53.88 30.29
C SER A 672 -39.37 52.50 30.98
N ARG A 673 -38.59 52.23 32.05
CA ARG A 673 -38.67 52.65 33.48
C ARG A 673 -39.45 51.70 34.44
N LYS A 674 -38.68 50.82 35.11
CA LYS A 674 -38.34 50.85 36.57
C LYS A 674 -39.39 50.59 37.68
N LYS A 675 -39.16 49.54 38.51
CA LYS A 675 -39.29 49.46 40.00
C LYS A 675 -38.72 48.10 40.49
N VAL A 676 -37.68 47.97 41.31
CA VAL A 676 -37.38 48.41 42.71
C VAL A 676 -38.16 47.64 43.80
N VAL A 677 -37.46 46.75 44.52
CA VAL A 677 -37.60 46.41 45.96
C VAL A 677 -36.18 46.18 46.53
N GLN A 678 -35.98 46.38 47.84
CA GLN A 678 -34.68 46.35 48.54
C GLN A 678 -34.39 45.00 49.21
N GLY A 679 -33.11 44.75 49.55
CA GLY A 679 -32.59 43.47 50.03
C GLY A 679 -32.88 43.09 51.49
N GLY A 680 -32.24 42.00 51.93
CA GLY A 680 -32.31 41.46 53.29
C GLY A 680 -32.05 39.94 53.35
N ASP A 681 -30.93 39.58 53.98
CA ASP A 681 -30.66 38.37 54.76
C ASP A 681 -30.81 36.95 54.15
N GLU A 682 -29.68 36.23 54.11
CA GLU A 682 -29.57 34.78 54.25
C GLU A 682 -29.93 34.30 55.68
N PRO A 683 -30.05 32.98 55.98
CA PRO A 683 -30.35 31.84 55.08
C PRO A 683 -31.49 30.94 55.62
N ALA A 684 -32.18 30.20 54.74
CA ALA A 684 -32.89 28.96 55.11
C ALA A 684 -33.26 28.12 53.87
N GLY A 685 -32.86 26.84 53.86
CA GLY A 685 -33.02 25.97 52.70
C GLY A 685 -34.48 25.76 52.26
N THR A 686 -34.72 25.92 50.96
CA THR A 686 -35.98 25.55 50.31
C THR A 686 -35.68 24.52 49.23
N LYS A 687 -36.37 23.38 49.26
CA LYS A 687 -36.18 22.28 48.30
C LYS A 687 -36.42 22.78 46.88
N VAL A 688 -35.38 22.75 46.04
CA VAL A 688 -35.48 23.06 44.62
C VAL A 688 -36.43 22.04 43.98
N ARG A 689 -37.50 22.53 43.36
CA ARG A 689 -38.25 21.73 42.39
C ARG A 689 -37.43 21.80 41.11
N LYS A 690 -36.89 20.67 40.65
CA LYS A 690 -36.21 20.60 39.34
C LYS A 690 -37.13 21.24 38.30
N ALA A 691 -36.60 22.18 37.53
CA ALA A 691 -37.35 22.82 36.45
C ALA A 691 -37.50 21.79 35.33
N LYS A 692 -38.73 21.57 34.85
CA LYS A 692 -38.95 20.72 33.68
C LYS A 692 -38.47 21.49 32.44
N ILE A 693 -37.46 20.97 31.77
CA ILE A 693 -36.85 21.57 30.58
C ILE A 693 -37.91 21.57 29.47
N GLN A 694 -38.07 22.69 28.77
CA GLN A 694 -38.94 22.72 27.59
C GLN A 694 -38.13 22.18 26.42
N VAL A 695 -38.58 21.05 25.87
CA VAL A 695 -38.01 20.42 24.67
C VAL A 695 -38.99 20.66 23.54
N ASP A 696 -38.50 21.13 22.40
CA ASP A 696 -39.33 21.22 21.20
C ASP A 696 -39.56 19.81 20.63
N LEU A 697 -40.79 19.53 20.22
CA LEU A 697 -41.18 18.23 19.69
C LEU A 697 -41.33 18.26 18.16
N SER A 698 -41.32 19.44 17.50
CA SER A 698 -41.33 19.49 16.03
C SER A 698 -40.00 19.11 15.37
N ILE A 699 -38.96 18.84 16.15
CA ILE A 699 -37.70 18.27 15.66
C ILE A 699 -37.79 16.76 15.39
N PHE A 700 -38.85 16.09 15.84
CA PHE A 700 -39.11 14.68 15.57
C PHE A 700 -40.24 14.56 14.55
N GLU A 701 -40.06 13.74 13.53
CA GLU A 701 -41.15 13.44 12.59
C GLU A 701 -42.22 12.56 13.26
N ASP A 702 -43.47 12.66 12.79
CA ASP A 702 -44.61 11.96 13.39
C ASP A 702 -44.40 10.44 13.52
N TRP A 703 -43.66 9.83 12.58
CA TRP A 703 -43.38 8.38 12.56
C TRP A 703 -42.28 7.97 13.55
N GLN A 704 -41.30 8.84 13.86
CA GLN A 704 -40.22 8.61 14.82
C GLN A 704 -40.70 8.60 16.30
N THR A 705 -42.00 8.75 16.53
CA THR A 705 -42.60 8.84 17.87
C THR A 705 -42.31 7.62 18.74
N GLU A 706 -42.31 6.41 18.17
CA GLU A 706 -42.09 5.15 18.89
C GLU A 706 -40.60 4.95 19.21
N ASP A 707 -39.72 5.16 18.22
CA ASP A 707 -38.26 5.04 18.37
C ASP A 707 -37.70 6.08 19.35
N ARG A 708 -38.20 7.32 19.30
CA ARG A 708 -37.86 8.36 20.28
C ARG A 708 -38.27 7.95 21.70
N GLU A 709 -39.43 7.33 21.89
CA GLU A 709 -39.86 6.89 23.23
C GLU A 709 -38.98 5.74 23.75
N ALA A 710 -38.54 4.83 22.87
CA ALA A 710 -37.57 3.80 23.20
C ALA A 710 -36.19 4.38 23.56
N ALA A 711 -35.66 5.31 22.76
CA ALA A 711 -34.40 6.00 23.02
C ALA A 711 -34.44 6.78 24.35
N VAL A 712 -35.55 7.46 24.66
CA VAL A 712 -35.74 8.13 25.96
C VAL A 712 -35.75 7.13 27.13
N ASP A 713 -36.33 5.94 26.97
CA ASP A 713 -36.29 4.91 28.03
C ASP A 713 -34.90 4.27 28.19
N TRP A 714 -34.16 4.10 27.09
CA TRP A 714 -32.76 3.66 27.12
C TRP A 714 -31.87 4.66 27.88
N VAL A 715 -31.93 5.96 27.55
CA VAL A 715 -31.18 7.02 28.28
C VAL A 715 -31.55 7.06 29.77
N VAL A 716 -32.82 6.84 30.12
CA VAL A 716 -33.23 6.76 31.55
C VAL A 716 -32.60 5.56 32.26
N GLY A 717 -32.31 4.48 31.53
CA GLY A 717 -31.52 3.33 31.98
C GLY A 717 -30.04 3.68 32.17
N ALA A 718 -29.36 4.14 31.13
CA ALA A 718 -27.94 4.54 31.14
C ALA A 718 -27.61 5.59 32.23
N MET A 719 -28.45 6.62 32.36
CA MET A 719 -28.39 7.59 33.46
C MET A 719 -28.50 6.95 34.86
N GLY A 720 -29.08 5.75 34.97
CA GLY A 720 -29.22 4.97 36.19
C GLY A 720 -27.96 4.21 36.60
N ASP A 721 -27.10 3.92 35.64
CA ASP A 721 -25.83 3.19 35.81
C ASP A 721 -24.61 4.15 35.88
N ASP A 722 -24.88 5.46 36.03
CA ASP A 722 -23.93 6.58 36.20
C ASP A 722 -22.95 6.78 35.01
N GLU A 723 -23.37 6.44 33.79
CA GLU A 723 -22.67 6.76 32.54
C GLU A 723 -22.61 8.28 32.25
N GLU A 724 -21.61 8.74 31.49
CA GLU A 724 -21.40 10.17 31.23
C GLU A 724 -22.35 10.76 30.17
N GLU A 725 -22.64 12.06 30.30
CA GLU A 725 -23.53 12.80 29.38
C GLU A 725 -22.97 12.84 27.95
N ARG A 726 -21.64 12.84 27.78
CA ARG A 726 -21.00 12.81 26.46
C ARG A 726 -21.21 11.45 25.78
N THR A 727 -20.97 10.34 26.49
CA THR A 727 -21.11 8.97 25.97
C THR A 727 -22.55 8.65 25.56
N MET A 728 -23.53 9.00 26.39
CA MET A 728 -24.95 8.83 26.04
C MET A 728 -25.39 9.66 24.83
N LEU A 729 -24.75 10.81 24.57
CA LEU A 729 -25.05 11.63 23.39
C LEU A 729 -24.39 11.07 22.12
N MET A 730 -23.17 10.52 22.23
CA MET A 730 -22.48 9.83 21.12
C MET A 730 -23.21 8.54 20.71
N GLN A 731 -23.56 7.67 21.65
CA GLN A 731 -24.34 6.44 21.37
C GLN A 731 -25.74 6.71 20.77
N LEU A 732 -26.36 7.86 21.07
CA LEU A 732 -27.58 8.30 20.38
C LEU A 732 -27.30 8.74 18.93
N GLN A 733 -26.14 9.34 18.65
CA GLN A 733 -25.76 9.74 17.30
C GLN A 733 -25.37 8.52 16.46
N GLU A 734 -24.64 7.56 17.01
CA GLU A 734 -24.37 6.23 16.42
C GLU A 734 -25.67 5.50 16.02
N THR A 735 -26.75 5.64 16.80
CA THR A 735 -28.07 5.06 16.49
C THR A 735 -28.92 5.89 15.52
N GLY A 736 -28.33 6.92 14.89
CA GLY A 736 -28.95 7.71 13.81
C GLY A 736 -29.78 8.91 14.27
N TRP A 737 -29.63 9.39 15.51
CA TRP A 737 -30.26 10.65 15.95
C TRP A 737 -29.33 11.84 15.75
N THR A 738 -29.83 12.93 15.13
CA THR A 738 -29.02 14.16 14.97
C THR A 738 -28.57 14.73 16.32
N ALA A 739 -27.51 15.54 16.34
CA ALA A 739 -27.00 16.14 17.58
C ALA A 739 -28.05 16.98 18.36
N GLU A 740 -28.98 17.61 17.65
CA GLU A 740 -30.12 18.29 18.28
C GLU A 740 -31.19 17.31 18.80
N GLN A 741 -31.49 16.24 18.05
CA GLN A 741 -32.43 15.19 18.47
C GLN A 741 -31.91 14.39 19.67
N SER A 742 -30.62 14.04 19.71
CA SER A 742 -30.01 13.34 20.84
C SER A 742 -30.04 14.22 22.10
N ARG A 743 -29.68 15.50 22.00
CA ARG A 743 -29.86 16.49 23.08
C ARG A 743 -31.33 16.63 23.49
N ALA A 744 -32.28 16.57 22.57
CA ALA A 744 -33.71 16.63 22.87
C ALA A 744 -34.22 15.37 23.60
N ILE A 745 -33.84 14.16 23.13
CA ILE A 745 -34.10 12.87 23.78
C ILE A 745 -33.54 12.84 25.20
N PHE A 746 -32.29 13.28 25.36
CA PHE A 746 -31.60 13.30 26.63
C PHE A 746 -32.24 14.30 27.62
N ASN A 747 -32.70 15.46 27.14
CA ASN A 747 -33.50 16.39 27.95
C ASN A 747 -34.91 15.84 28.29
N LEU A 748 -35.54 15.05 27.40
CA LEU A 748 -36.76 14.30 27.71
C LEU A 748 -36.53 13.22 28.77
N ALA A 749 -35.37 12.56 28.77
CA ALA A 749 -34.96 11.61 29.80
C ALA A 749 -34.71 12.29 31.16
N LYS A 750 -33.96 13.40 31.21
CA LYS A 750 -33.80 14.26 32.41
C LYS A 750 -35.17 14.68 32.98
N ASN A 751 -36.14 14.94 32.10
CA ASN A 751 -37.53 15.29 32.42
C ASN A 751 -38.45 14.11 32.85
N LYS A 752 -38.05 12.86 32.55
CA LYS A 752 -38.76 11.61 32.90
C LYS A 752 -38.24 11.02 34.22
N ARG A 753 -36.96 11.25 34.53
CA ARG A 753 -36.28 10.91 35.81
C ARG A 753 -36.56 11.92 36.94
N SER A 754 -37.13 13.09 36.64
CA SER A 754 -37.43 14.18 37.60
C SER A 754 -38.87 14.21 38.12
#